data_AF-A0A235G2L4-F1
#
_entry.id   AF-A0A235G2L4-F1
#
_cell.length_a   1.000
_cell.length_b   1.000
_cell.length_c   1.000
_cell.angle_alpha   90.00
_cell.angle_beta   90.00
_cell.angle_gamma   90.00
#
_symmetry.space_group_name_H-M   'P 1'
#
loop_
_entity.id
_entity.type
_entity.pdbx_description
1 polymer ?
#
loop_
_entity_poly.entity_id
_entity_poly.type
_entity_poly.pdbx_seq_one_letter_code
_entity_poly.pdbx_strand_id
1 'polypeptide(L)'
;MASTVSATKSAAAVSNASSGGDRSHDPALELVAELAAAGQRLVFRRGEDLTCVVLWPSGEPSLSDLCENFESLGLRVSTHRPLPTVLGSAHHFTFEPSTFDGSALEKMADAFEAVIAGSTSMDAFSSLIGRADITWRDAELLRAACRFLAQARIGLSESYIVGVLGAKPLFVRQAVDLFTARFDPAVSDREVATAAAVAAIDESVDGADTLDEDRVLRGVRSFLQATLRTNWYLRGDAGQSLPYASFKIDSQLLSTPQKTVPFREIYVSAPNVEGVHLRSSSVARGGLRWSDRYEDFRTEALSLMKTQSVKNSPIVPSGAKGAFVVRGTSSPTPVQVQESYSTFIRGLLDVVDNIVDGELVRPAEIVEYDGEDSYLVVAADKGTARFSDVANGIAVERGFWLGDAFASGGSAGYDHKAMGITARGAWVAVRRHFAERDLDVDTDPFTVAGIGDMSGDVFGNGMLLSHKIRLVAAFDHRHIFIDPNPDTEATFTERARLFTVPRSSWDDFDRTVMSEGGGVWPRSAKSISLPTEARAALGITAESLTPQELIRAILCAPVDLLWNGGVGTYVKASAESNVDAADPSNDGVRVSADELRASVVGEGGNLGFTQRARIEYAAAGGRINADFIDNAAGVATSDREVNIKIALAALDATSRNALLAAAQDEVADSVLKASADQTLAISLAEHRAPALLDQHERLIEDLVSAGAMKRVEESLPDAKALAVRAQAGQGLLRPELAVLVAQSKNVLTAELGASAVPDNQIFADRLPQYFPSSVVEAAPDAVQSHRLGRDIIITSVVDELVNRVGPGALFRLEEHLGVHSPEAALAYAVVSEVLGTEDLRSEILNSDLSAGDQLKSLDRLQQLLESEMSWVLRRPGAAGRFIVNPRADIDRWSAPVRELTRGLSANERINGSFGALALADIALQENTTAPAAAALYRELSVALDLGDVLGGVEVAAGASHWEVMGSAAVHARLTARFADLVSGALGEGVEGVVELWKAANPEALHRFTALMTSVRRSGALDTAKLCTVDAELELLVRGASSFSSAALPSE
;
A
#
# COMPACT_ATOMS: atom_id res chain seq x y z
N MET A 1 -16.47 -54.78 -2.14
CA MET A 1 -17.21 -56.04 -1.88
C MET A 1 -16.28 -57.03 -1.20
N ALA A 2 -16.36 -57.14 0.14
CA ALA A 2 -15.93 -58.27 0.99
C ALA A 2 -15.95 -57.82 2.47
N SER A 3 -17.12 -57.55 3.05
CA SER A 3 -17.27 -57.45 4.52
C SER A 3 -18.70 -57.69 5.04
N THR A 4 -19.66 -58.01 4.18
CA THR A 4 -21.09 -58.05 4.52
C THR A 4 -21.59 -59.36 5.16
N VAL A 5 -20.71 -60.26 5.59
CA VAL A 5 -21.13 -61.60 6.11
C VAL A 5 -20.94 -61.77 7.62
N SER A 6 -20.34 -60.81 8.33
CA SER A 6 -20.08 -60.94 9.78
C SER A 6 -21.12 -60.27 10.69
N ALA A 7 -21.98 -59.38 10.16
CA ALA A 7 -22.89 -58.58 10.98
C ALA A 7 -24.17 -59.32 11.41
N THR A 8 -24.65 -60.28 10.61
CA THR A 8 -25.92 -60.99 10.87
C THR A 8 -25.83 -62.12 11.90
N LYS A 9 -24.63 -62.50 12.37
CA LYS A 9 -24.47 -63.54 13.41
C LYS A 9 -24.39 -63.00 14.84
N SER A 10 -24.18 -61.69 15.04
CA SER A 10 -24.10 -61.10 16.38
C SER A 10 -25.47 -60.74 16.97
N ALA A 11 -26.46 -60.42 16.12
CA ALA A 11 -27.82 -60.09 16.56
C ALA A 11 -28.60 -61.29 17.13
N ALA A 12 -28.23 -62.53 16.76
CA ALA A 12 -28.94 -63.74 17.17
C ALA A 12 -28.46 -64.33 18.53
N ALA A 13 -27.41 -63.78 19.13
CA ALA A 13 -26.85 -64.30 20.39
C ALA A 13 -27.41 -63.63 21.66
N VAL A 14 -28.29 -62.63 21.51
CA VAL A 14 -28.85 -61.85 22.64
C VAL A 14 -30.16 -62.46 23.18
N SER A 15 -30.78 -63.43 22.49
CA SER A 15 -32.12 -63.95 22.88
C SER A 15 -32.13 -65.25 23.70
N ASN A 16 -30.99 -65.81 24.12
CA ASN A 16 -30.96 -67.11 24.81
C ASN A 16 -30.04 -67.13 26.04
N ALA A 17 -30.44 -66.40 27.09
CA ALA A 17 -29.96 -66.61 28.45
C ALA A 17 -31.01 -66.12 29.46
N SER A 18 -32.13 -66.83 29.59
CA SER A 18 -33.12 -66.58 30.66
C SER A 18 -33.48 -67.88 31.39
N SER A 19 -32.71 -68.18 32.43
CA SER A 19 -33.19 -69.06 33.51
C SER A 19 -32.62 -68.58 34.85
N GLY A 20 -33.48 -67.94 35.64
CA GLY A 20 -33.31 -67.76 37.08
C GLY A 20 -32.86 -66.36 37.52
N GLY A 21 -33.78 -65.65 38.18
CA GLY A 21 -33.50 -64.45 38.97
C GLY A 21 -34.03 -63.17 38.33
N ASP A 22 -34.97 -62.53 39.02
CA ASP A 22 -35.54 -61.20 38.77
C ASP A 22 -34.46 -60.20 38.29
N ARG A 23 -34.36 -60.01 36.97
CA ARG A 23 -33.54 -58.96 36.37
C ARG A 23 -34.50 -57.84 35.98
N SER A 24 -34.45 -56.75 36.74
CA SER A 24 -34.97 -55.46 36.33
C SER A 24 -34.63 -55.23 34.85
N HIS A 25 -35.66 -55.11 34.01
CA HIS A 25 -35.51 -54.71 32.62
C HIS A 25 -34.87 -53.33 32.61
N ASP A 26 -33.57 -53.23 32.31
CA ASP A 26 -32.85 -51.96 32.31
C ASP A 26 -33.00 -51.31 30.92
N PRO A 27 -33.86 -50.29 30.77
CA PRO A 27 -34.16 -49.70 29.46
C PRO A 27 -32.91 -49.09 28.80
N ALA A 28 -31.89 -48.72 29.59
CA ALA A 28 -30.65 -48.17 29.07
C ALA A 28 -29.83 -49.20 28.26
N LEU A 29 -29.97 -50.50 28.54
CA LEU A 29 -29.28 -51.55 27.77
C LEU A 29 -29.90 -51.77 26.39
N GLU A 30 -31.19 -51.47 26.21
CA GLU A 30 -31.84 -51.54 24.91
C GLU A 30 -31.35 -50.41 23.98
N LEU A 31 -31.13 -49.22 24.54
CA LEU A 31 -30.58 -48.07 23.82
C LEU A 31 -29.16 -48.32 23.31
N VAL A 32 -28.36 -49.13 24.01
CA VAL A 32 -27.02 -49.53 23.52
C VAL A 32 -27.13 -50.34 22.21
N ALA A 33 -28.12 -51.24 22.12
CA ALA A 33 -28.35 -52.02 20.91
C ALA A 33 -28.90 -51.16 19.76
N GLU A 34 -29.77 -50.19 20.07
CA GLU A 34 -30.30 -49.22 19.13
C GLU A 34 -29.20 -48.34 18.52
N LEU A 35 -28.34 -47.76 19.37
CA LEU A 35 -27.20 -46.95 18.96
C LEU A 35 -26.28 -47.71 18.00
N ALA A 36 -25.94 -48.94 18.35
CA ALA A 36 -25.10 -49.78 17.51
C ALA A 36 -25.72 -50.12 16.15
N ALA A 37 -27.05 -50.34 16.11
CA ALA A 37 -27.77 -50.59 14.86
C ALA A 37 -27.89 -49.33 13.99
N ALA A 38 -28.05 -48.16 14.61
CA ALA A 38 -28.10 -46.87 13.94
C ALA A 38 -26.72 -46.33 13.53
N GLY A 39 -25.63 -46.92 14.05
CA GLY A 39 -24.28 -46.39 13.87
C GLY A 39 -24.04 -45.06 14.61
N GLN A 40 -24.88 -44.75 15.59
CA GLN A 40 -24.79 -43.57 16.43
C GLN A 40 -24.06 -43.92 17.73
N ARG A 41 -23.40 -42.93 18.32
CA ARG A 41 -22.73 -43.04 19.61
C ARG A 41 -23.57 -42.47 20.73
N LEU A 42 -24.47 -41.53 20.47
CA LEU A 42 -25.22 -40.84 21.52
C LEU A 42 -26.73 -40.79 21.24
N VAL A 43 -27.55 -41.07 22.27
CA VAL A 43 -29.00 -40.85 22.23
C VAL A 43 -29.52 -40.30 23.55
N PHE A 44 -30.33 -39.24 23.46
CA PHE A 44 -31.08 -38.71 24.60
C PHE A 44 -32.46 -39.36 24.70
N ARG A 45 -32.93 -39.58 25.94
CA ARG A 45 -34.30 -40.02 26.23
C ARG A 45 -34.91 -39.17 27.33
N ARG A 46 -36.10 -38.65 27.07
CA ARG A 46 -36.87 -37.85 28.03
C ARG A 46 -37.98 -38.71 28.64
N GLY A 47 -37.79 -39.08 29.90
CA GLY A 47 -38.79 -39.75 30.74
C GLY A 47 -39.25 -38.81 31.88
N GLU A 48 -39.31 -39.31 33.12
CA GLU A 48 -39.43 -38.44 34.30
C GLU A 48 -38.18 -37.55 34.46
N ASP A 49 -36.99 -38.13 34.20
CA ASP A 49 -35.71 -37.43 34.12
C ASP A 49 -35.19 -37.42 32.68
N LEU A 50 -34.32 -36.44 32.37
CA LEU A 50 -33.55 -36.46 31.13
C LEU A 50 -32.36 -37.42 31.30
N THR A 51 -32.24 -38.36 30.37
CA THR A 51 -31.17 -39.37 30.37
C THR A 51 -30.48 -39.44 29.02
N CYS A 52 -29.25 -39.94 29.01
CA CYS A 52 -28.49 -40.18 27.79
C CYS A 52 -27.71 -41.49 27.91
N VAL A 53 -27.68 -42.24 26.82
CA VAL A 53 -26.76 -43.36 26.64
C VAL A 53 -25.72 -42.99 25.61
N VAL A 54 -24.46 -43.24 25.93
CA VAL A 54 -23.36 -43.01 25.00
C VAL A 54 -22.50 -44.26 24.86
N LEU A 55 -22.15 -44.62 23.62
CA LEU A 55 -21.46 -45.83 23.20
C LEU A 55 -20.16 -45.49 22.45
N TRP A 56 -19.03 -45.98 22.95
CA TRP A 56 -17.72 -45.92 22.28
C TRP A 56 -17.25 -47.30 21.86
N PRO A 57 -17.22 -47.59 20.55
CA PRO A 57 -16.65 -48.84 20.04
C PRO A 57 -15.16 -49.03 20.38
N SER A 58 -14.40 -47.93 20.46
CA SER A 58 -12.97 -47.91 20.82
C SER A 58 -12.52 -46.50 21.18
N GLY A 59 -11.48 -46.35 22.00
CA GLY A 59 -10.85 -45.05 22.30
C GLY A 59 -11.74 -44.12 23.12
N GLU A 60 -12.32 -44.63 24.20
CA GLU A 60 -13.17 -43.87 25.14
C GLU A 60 -12.44 -42.62 25.66
N PRO A 61 -13.04 -41.41 25.57
CA PRO A 61 -12.52 -40.19 26.18
C PRO A 61 -12.63 -40.25 27.70
N SER A 62 -12.00 -39.30 28.41
CA SER A 62 -12.12 -39.28 29.87
C SER A 62 -13.56 -38.94 30.29
N LEU A 63 -14.01 -39.47 31.44
CA LEU A 63 -15.33 -39.11 31.99
C LEU A 63 -15.44 -37.60 32.25
N SER A 64 -14.33 -36.94 32.60
CA SER A 64 -14.27 -35.48 32.74
C SER A 64 -14.62 -34.80 31.43
N ASP A 65 -14.00 -35.23 30.33
CA ASP A 65 -14.22 -34.66 28.99
C ASP A 65 -15.68 -34.84 28.56
N LEU A 66 -16.30 -35.97 28.90
CA LEU A 66 -17.72 -36.23 28.63
C LEU A 66 -18.64 -35.31 29.42
N CYS A 67 -18.38 -35.14 30.71
CA CYS A 67 -19.13 -34.20 31.55
C CYS A 67 -18.97 -32.76 31.05
N GLU A 68 -17.76 -32.34 30.70
CA GLU A 68 -17.47 -31.00 30.15
C GLU A 68 -18.19 -30.75 28.81
N ASN A 69 -18.28 -31.77 27.95
CA ASN A 69 -19.06 -31.68 26.70
C ASN A 69 -20.55 -31.48 26.98
N PHE A 70 -21.12 -32.20 27.95
CA PHE A 70 -22.51 -32.01 28.35
C PHE A 70 -22.76 -30.63 28.99
N GLU A 71 -21.85 -30.16 29.83
CA GLU A 71 -21.92 -28.81 30.41
C GLU A 71 -21.85 -27.73 29.35
N SER A 72 -21.02 -27.91 28.33
CA SER A 72 -20.92 -27.00 27.16
C SER A 72 -22.22 -26.96 26.36
N LEU A 73 -22.98 -28.07 26.30
CA LEU A 73 -24.34 -28.12 25.73
C LEU A 73 -25.41 -27.50 26.64
N GLY A 74 -25.05 -27.07 27.85
CA GLY A 74 -25.96 -26.52 28.85
C GLY A 74 -26.67 -27.59 29.70
N LEU A 75 -26.18 -28.83 29.71
CA LEU A 75 -26.70 -29.93 30.52
C LEU A 75 -25.82 -30.13 31.76
N ARG A 76 -26.44 -30.35 32.92
CA ARG A 76 -25.71 -30.66 34.17
C ARG A 76 -25.88 -32.13 34.52
N VAL A 77 -24.77 -32.86 34.57
CA VAL A 77 -24.77 -34.28 34.92
C VAL A 77 -25.12 -34.45 36.39
N SER A 78 -26.21 -35.17 36.68
CA SER A 78 -26.66 -35.50 38.03
C SER A 78 -26.07 -36.82 38.51
N THR A 79 -26.19 -37.88 37.70
CA THR A 79 -25.59 -39.18 37.99
C THR A 79 -25.00 -39.83 36.75
N HIS A 80 -24.02 -40.72 36.96
CA HIS A 80 -23.38 -41.52 35.92
C HIS A 80 -23.26 -42.96 36.38
N ARG A 81 -23.47 -43.90 35.46
CA ARG A 81 -23.08 -45.31 35.65
C ARG A 81 -22.61 -45.94 34.33
N PRO A 82 -21.55 -46.77 34.34
CA PRO A 82 -21.19 -47.58 33.19
C PRO A 82 -22.24 -48.68 32.95
N LEU A 83 -22.45 -49.04 31.69
CA LEU A 83 -23.36 -50.10 31.25
C LEU A 83 -22.56 -51.31 30.73
N PRO A 84 -22.92 -52.55 31.12
CA PRO A 84 -22.26 -53.74 30.60
C PRO A 84 -22.59 -53.96 29.11
N THR A 85 -21.58 -53.94 28.24
CA THR A 85 -21.73 -54.21 26.80
C THR A 85 -20.51 -54.94 26.22
N VAL A 86 -20.70 -55.66 25.11
CA VAL A 86 -19.62 -56.27 24.31
C VAL A 86 -19.22 -55.42 23.10
N LEU A 87 -19.90 -54.28 22.89
CA LEU A 87 -19.74 -53.40 21.72
C LEU A 87 -18.75 -52.26 21.97
N GLY A 88 -17.90 -52.39 23.00
CA GLY A 88 -16.98 -51.33 23.45
C GLY A 88 -17.29 -50.89 24.87
N SER A 89 -17.32 -49.58 25.11
CA SER A 89 -17.71 -48.97 26.38
C SER A 89 -19.03 -48.23 26.25
N ALA A 90 -19.94 -48.39 27.21
CA ALA A 90 -21.22 -47.70 27.22
C ALA A 90 -21.48 -47.04 28.58
N HIS A 91 -22.04 -45.84 28.56
CA HIS A 91 -22.31 -45.04 29.76
C HIS A 91 -23.74 -44.53 29.75
N HIS A 92 -24.35 -44.56 30.92
CA HIS A 92 -25.67 -43.96 31.15
C HIS A 92 -25.51 -42.74 32.05
N PHE A 93 -25.96 -41.59 31.56
CA PHE A 93 -25.97 -40.32 32.26
C PHE A 93 -27.41 -39.91 32.58
N THR A 94 -27.64 -39.38 33.77
CA THR A 94 -28.86 -38.64 34.11
C THR A 94 -28.50 -37.19 34.35
N PHE A 95 -29.39 -36.27 33.98
CA PHE A 95 -29.15 -34.83 34.08
C PHE A 95 -30.10 -34.18 35.09
N GLU A 96 -29.71 -33.01 35.60
CA GLU A 96 -30.64 -32.13 36.32
C GLU A 96 -31.82 -31.74 35.42
N PRO A 97 -33.01 -31.44 35.99
CA PRO A 97 -34.18 -31.05 35.19
C PRO A 97 -33.87 -29.88 34.23
N SER A 98 -34.16 -30.09 32.95
CA SER A 98 -33.95 -29.08 31.90
C SER A 98 -35.23 -28.86 31.09
N THR A 99 -35.33 -27.70 30.45
CA THR A 99 -36.49 -27.30 29.62
C THR A 99 -36.35 -27.73 28.15
N PHE A 100 -35.20 -28.26 27.72
CA PHE A 100 -34.93 -28.63 26.34
C PHE A 100 -35.89 -29.70 25.83
N ASP A 101 -36.46 -29.50 24.64
CA ASP A 101 -37.39 -30.43 23.99
C ASP A 101 -36.67 -31.48 23.12
N GLY A 102 -37.45 -32.33 22.43
CA GLY A 102 -36.89 -33.40 21.60
C GLY A 102 -36.03 -32.91 20.45
N SER A 103 -36.43 -31.83 19.77
CA SER A 103 -35.68 -31.23 18.65
C SER A 103 -34.32 -30.73 19.11
N ALA A 104 -34.29 -29.98 20.22
CA ALA A 104 -33.05 -29.47 20.78
C ALA A 104 -32.09 -30.62 21.16
N LEU A 105 -32.62 -31.68 21.79
CA LEU A 105 -31.82 -32.85 22.18
C LEU A 105 -31.27 -33.64 20.98
N GLU A 106 -32.04 -33.77 19.89
CA GLU A 106 -31.55 -34.36 18.63
C GLU A 106 -30.39 -33.53 18.06
N LYS A 107 -30.53 -32.21 17.98
CA LYS A 107 -29.46 -31.30 17.51
C LYS A 107 -28.22 -31.34 18.41
N MET A 108 -28.40 -31.52 19.72
CA MET A 108 -27.29 -31.74 20.66
C MET A 108 -26.56 -33.06 20.41
N ALA A 109 -27.29 -34.13 20.07
CA ALA A 109 -26.69 -35.40 19.69
C ALA A 109 -25.90 -35.28 18.39
N ASP A 110 -26.44 -34.57 17.39
CA ASP A 110 -25.72 -34.27 16.15
C ASP A 110 -24.44 -33.46 16.40
N ALA A 111 -24.50 -32.47 17.30
CA ALA A 111 -23.33 -31.69 17.71
C ALA A 111 -22.26 -32.58 18.36
N PHE A 112 -22.68 -33.53 19.19
CA PHE A 112 -21.79 -34.47 19.85
C PHE A 112 -21.06 -35.37 18.83
N GLU A 113 -21.78 -35.88 17.84
CA GLU A 113 -21.17 -36.64 16.73
C GLU A 113 -20.20 -35.78 15.90
N ALA A 114 -20.57 -34.52 15.62
CA ALA A 114 -19.72 -33.59 14.88
C ALA A 114 -18.40 -33.31 15.59
N VAL A 115 -18.41 -33.21 16.93
CA VAL A 115 -17.20 -33.02 17.76
C VAL A 115 -16.29 -34.25 17.68
N ILE A 116 -16.86 -35.45 17.78
CA ILE A 116 -16.09 -36.70 17.66
C ILE A 116 -15.51 -36.86 16.25
N ALA A 117 -16.25 -36.43 15.23
CA ALA A 117 -15.79 -36.40 13.84
C ALA A 117 -14.73 -35.29 13.58
N GLY A 118 -14.41 -34.46 14.58
CA GLY A 118 -13.48 -33.33 14.43
C GLY A 118 -14.00 -32.20 13.55
N SER A 119 -15.31 -32.16 13.29
CA SER A 119 -15.96 -31.15 12.44
C SER A 119 -16.23 -29.82 13.18
N THR A 120 -16.28 -29.85 14.51
CA THR A 120 -16.42 -28.67 15.37
C THR A 120 -15.82 -28.96 16.76
N SER A 121 -15.76 -27.94 17.63
CA SER A 121 -15.34 -28.06 19.02
C SER A 121 -16.50 -27.77 19.99
N MET A 122 -16.49 -28.43 21.16
CA MET A 122 -17.36 -28.04 22.28
C MET A 122 -16.78 -26.83 23.01
N ASP A 123 -17.55 -25.76 23.07
CA ASP A 123 -17.23 -24.56 23.84
C ASP A 123 -18.53 -23.88 24.32
N ALA A 124 -18.42 -22.67 24.87
CA ALA A 124 -19.58 -21.94 25.38
C ALA A 124 -20.66 -21.68 24.32
N PHE A 125 -20.31 -21.56 23.02
CA PHE A 125 -21.29 -21.38 21.94
C PHE A 125 -22.15 -22.62 21.72
N SER A 126 -21.67 -23.81 22.08
CA SER A 126 -22.45 -25.06 22.00
C SER A 126 -23.74 -25.00 22.83
N SER A 127 -23.78 -24.17 23.87
CA SER A 127 -24.97 -23.98 24.70
C SER A 127 -26.13 -23.32 23.94
N LEU A 128 -25.84 -22.61 22.84
CA LEU A 128 -26.85 -21.98 22.00
C LEU A 128 -27.71 -23.01 21.26
N ILE A 129 -27.17 -24.20 20.97
CA ILE A 129 -27.87 -25.31 20.29
C ILE A 129 -29.16 -25.63 21.06
N GLY A 130 -29.03 -25.86 22.37
CA GLY A 130 -30.17 -26.12 23.24
C GLY A 130 -31.04 -24.90 23.49
N ARG A 131 -30.43 -23.75 23.77
CA ARG A 131 -31.15 -22.54 24.20
C ARG A 131 -31.97 -21.90 23.09
N ALA A 132 -31.47 -21.92 21.86
CA ALA A 132 -32.10 -21.30 20.71
C ALA A 132 -32.73 -22.30 19.74
N ASP A 133 -32.58 -23.61 19.96
CA ASP A 133 -33.02 -24.70 19.08
C ASP A 133 -32.43 -24.56 17.66
N ILE A 134 -31.11 -24.36 17.60
CA ILE A 134 -30.33 -24.19 16.35
C ILE A 134 -29.39 -25.38 16.14
N THR A 135 -28.90 -25.59 14.92
CA THR A 135 -27.94 -26.67 14.65
C THR A 135 -26.54 -26.30 15.16
N TRP A 136 -25.64 -27.29 15.28
CA TRP A 136 -24.23 -27.02 15.60
C TRP A 136 -23.54 -26.15 14.53
N ARG A 137 -23.99 -26.24 13.26
CA ARG A 137 -23.49 -25.37 12.19
C ARG A 137 -23.91 -23.94 12.41
N ASP A 138 -25.16 -23.70 12.80
CA ASP A 138 -25.64 -22.34 13.10
C ASP A 138 -24.89 -21.74 14.31
N ALA A 139 -24.59 -22.56 15.31
CA ALA A 139 -23.72 -22.15 16.42
C ALA A 139 -22.30 -21.80 15.93
N GLU A 140 -21.74 -22.54 14.97
CA GLU A 140 -20.45 -22.23 14.33
C GLU A 140 -20.48 -20.92 13.54
N LEU A 141 -21.58 -20.61 12.83
CA LEU A 141 -21.76 -19.32 12.16
C LEU A 141 -21.68 -18.15 13.15
N LEU A 142 -22.40 -18.27 14.27
CA LEU A 142 -22.40 -17.24 15.31
C LEU A 142 -21.06 -17.16 16.05
N ARG A 143 -20.40 -18.31 16.27
CA ARG A 143 -19.02 -18.37 16.79
C ARG A 143 -18.07 -17.60 15.87
N ALA A 144 -18.11 -17.84 14.56
CA ALA A 144 -17.29 -17.12 13.59
C ALA A 144 -17.58 -15.61 13.61
N ALA A 145 -18.86 -15.21 13.62
CA ALA A 145 -19.25 -13.81 13.72
C ALA A 145 -18.72 -13.14 15.00
N CYS A 146 -18.87 -13.79 16.16
CA CYS A 146 -18.42 -13.24 17.44
C CYS A 146 -16.89 -13.18 17.55
N ARG A 147 -16.16 -14.18 17.04
CA ARG A 147 -14.69 -14.16 17.00
C ARG A 147 -14.17 -13.09 16.06
N PHE A 148 -14.81 -12.87 14.91
CA PHE A 148 -14.51 -11.72 14.07
C PHE A 148 -14.75 -10.39 14.81
N LEU A 149 -15.87 -10.24 15.51
CA LEU A 149 -16.17 -9.02 16.29
C LEU A 149 -15.18 -8.79 17.43
N ALA A 150 -14.65 -9.85 18.04
CA ALA A 150 -13.55 -9.75 19.00
C ALA A 150 -12.29 -9.16 18.35
N GLN A 151 -11.93 -9.63 17.14
CA GLN A 151 -10.84 -9.06 16.34
C GLN A 151 -11.12 -7.60 15.90
N ALA A 152 -12.39 -7.25 15.70
CA ALA A 152 -12.84 -5.88 15.46
C ALA A 152 -12.98 -5.02 16.73
N ARG A 153 -12.47 -5.51 17.88
CA ARG A 153 -12.41 -4.81 19.17
C ARG A 153 -13.79 -4.35 19.68
N ILE A 154 -14.78 -5.24 19.63
CA ILE A 154 -16.06 -5.04 20.32
C ILE A 154 -15.91 -4.86 21.85
N GLY A 155 -14.73 -5.12 22.42
CA GLY A 155 -14.40 -4.72 23.80
C GLY A 155 -15.16 -5.46 24.89
N LEU A 156 -15.74 -6.61 24.57
CA LEU A 156 -16.46 -7.49 25.49
C LEU A 156 -15.83 -8.89 25.44
N SER A 157 -15.85 -9.63 26.56
CA SER A 157 -15.32 -10.99 26.60
C SER A 157 -16.22 -11.97 25.86
N GLU A 158 -15.64 -13.04 25.32
CA GLU A 158 -16.39 -14.11 24.64
C GLU A 158 -17.47 -14.69 25.57
N SER A 159 -17.13 -14.95 26.83
CA SER A 159 -18.07 -15.45 27.84
C SER A 159 -19.27 -14.53 28.06
N TYR A 160 -19.07 -13.20 28.02
CA TYR A 160 -20.14 -12.23 28.17
C TYR A 160 -21.02 -12.20 26.93
N ILE A 161 -20.43 -12.20 25.73
CA ILE A 161 -21.14 -12.24 24.45
C ILE A 161 -22.03 -13.49 24.37
N VAL A 162 -21.48 -14.67 24.68
CA VAL A 162 -22.24 -15.92 24.71
C VAL A 162 -23.35 -15.87 25.76
N GLY A 163 -23.09 -15.27 26.93
CA GLY A 163 -24.11 -15.06 27.96
C GLY A 163 -25.31 -14.23 27.46
N VAL A 164 -25.04 -13.13 26.75
CA VAL A 164 -26.07 -12.28 26.13
C VAL A 164 -26.86 -13.06 25.08
N LEU A 165 -26.19 -13.74 24.14
CA LEU A 165 -26.85 -14.55 23.12
C LEU A 165 -27.69 -15.68 23.73
N GLY A 166 -27.18 -16.33 24.78
CA GLY A 166 -27.88 -17.37 25.52
C GLY A 166 -29.09 -16.88 26.32
N ALA A 167 -29.19 -15.58 26.59
CA ALA A 167 -30.36 -14.92 27.19
C ALA A 167 -31.36 -14.41 26.13
N LYS A 168 -30.96 -14.33 24.86
CA LYS A 168 -31.76 -13.80 23.74
C LYS A 168 -31.92 -14.84 22.61
N PRO A 169 -32.56 -16.00 22.88
CA PRO A 169 -32.68 -17.09 21.90
C PRO A 169 -33.51 -16.73 20.66
N LEU A 170 -34.44 -15.76 20.77
CA LEU A 170 -35.18 -15.25 19.62
C LEU A 170 -34.25 -14.51 18.65
N PHE A 171 -33.39 -13.62 19.15
CA PHE A 171 -32.39 -12.92 18.35
C PHE A 171 -31.44 -13.91 17.66
N VAL A 172 -31.01 -14.95 18.38
CA VAL A 172 -30.14 -16.01 17.83
C VAL A 172 -30.77 -16.67 16.60
N ARG A 173 -32.06 -17.03 16.66
CA ARG A 173 -32.77 -17.57 15.50
C ARG A 173 -32.91 -16.55 14.37
N GLN A 174 -33.30 -15.32 14.69
CA GLN A 174 -33.43 -14.26 13.68
C GLN A 174 -32.09 -13.92 12.99
N ALA A 175 -30.96 -14.05 13.69
CA ALA A 175 -29.62 -13.91 13.12
C ALA A 175 -29.34 -15.02 12.09
N VAL A 176 -29.69 -16.27 12.40
CA VAL A 176 -29.59 -17.40 11.47
C VAL A 176 -30.56 -17.23 10.30
N ASP A 177 -31.80 -16.80 10.56
CA ASP A 177 -32.82 -16.55 9.55
C ASP A 177 -32.38 -15.45 8.57
N LEU A 178 -31.79 -14.36 9.08
CA LEU A 178 -31.23 -13.30 8.24
C LEU A 178 -30.10 -13.84 7.36
N PHE A 179 -29.17 -14.60 7.92
CA PHE A 179 -28.06 -15.15 7.15
C PHE A 179 -28.56 -16.11 6.05
N THR A 180 -29.53 -16.96 6.38
CA THR A 180 -30.19 -17.89 5.46
C THR A 180 -30.92 -17.16 4.36
N ALA A 181 -31.76 -16.19 4.73
CA ALA A 181 -32.51 -15.36 3.77
C ALA A 181 -31.59 -14.66 2.77
N ARG A 182 -30.37 -14.27 3.18
CA ARG A 182 -29.41 -13.61 2.30
C ARG A 182 -28.62 -14.56 1.41
N PHE A 183 -28.14 -15.67 1.95
CA PHE A 183 -27.07 -16.44 1.32
C PHE A 183 -27.44 -17.85 0.90
N ASP A 184 -28.58 -18.41 1.34
CA ASP A 184 -29.01 -19.71 0.87
C ASP A 184 -29.47 -19.60 -0.60
N PRO A 185 -28.81 -20.33 -1.54
CA PRO A 185 -29.19 -20.32 -2.95
C PRO A 185 -30.61 -20.83 -3.20
N ALA A 186 -31.17 -21.64 -2.30
CA ALA A 186 -32.51 -22.21 -2.41
C ALA A 186 -33.64 -21.19 -2.16
N VAL A 187 -33.33 -19.99 -1.65
CA VAL A 187 -34.32 -18.94 -1.39
C VAL A 187 -34.73 -18.25 -2.71
N SER A 188 -36.02 -18.35 -3.07
CA SER A 188 -36.58 -17.77 -4.30
C SER A 188 -36.88 -16.27 -4.19
N ASP A 189 -37.61 -15.83 -3.17
CA ASP A 189 -38.02 -14.43 -2.96
C ASP A 189 -37.05 -13.70 -2.01
N ARG A 190 -35.76 -13.73 -2.36
CA ARG A 190 -34.63 -13.30 -1.51
C ARG A 190 -34.79 -11.89 -0.95
N GLU A 191 -35.19 -10.93 -1.77
CA GLU A 191 -35.35 -9.54 -1.34
C GLU A 191 -36.42 -9.40 -0.25
N VAL A 192 -37.57 -10.07 -0.42
CA VAL A 192 -38.67 -10.06 0.55
C VAL A 192 -38.29 -10.80 1.83
N ALA A 193 -37.69 -11.98 1.70
CA ALA A 193 -37.23 -12.76 2.85
C ALA A 193 -36.17 -12.01 3.66
N THR A 194 -35.21 -11.37 2.97
CA THR A 194 -34.18 -10.54 3.61
C THR A 194 -34.80 -9.35 4.32
N ALA A 195 -35.70 -8.61 3.67
CA ALA A 195 -36.36 -7.46 4.27
C ALA A 195 -37.15 -7.83 5.53
N ALA A 196 -37.87 -8.95 5.50
CA ALA A 196 -38.60 -9.47 6.66
C ALA A 196 -37.66 -9.88 7.81
N ALA A 197 -36.56 -10.58 7.50
CA ALA A 197 -35.58 -10.98 8.50
C ALA A 197 -34.83 -9.77 9.10
N VAL A 198 -34.51 -8.76 8.30
CA VAL A 198 -33.92 -7.49 8.77
C VAL A 198 -34.88 -6.78 9.73
N ALA A 199 -36.17 -6.65 9.39
CA ALA A 199 -37.15 -6.03 10.27
C ALA A 199 -37.27 -6.78 11.62
N ALA A 200 -37.30 -8.11 11.57
CA ALA A 200 -37.41 -8.95 12.76
C ALA A 200 -36.19 -8.87 13.67
N ILE A 201 -34.97 -8.89 13.12
CA ILE A 201 -33.75 -8.78 13.92
C ILE A 201 -33.57 -7.36 14.47
N ASP A 202 -33.97 -6.32 13.73
CA ASP A 202 -33.88 -4.93 14.17
C ASP A 202 -34.79 -4.68 15.39
N GLU A 203 -36.00 -5.24 15.41
CA GLU A 203 -36.88 -5.20 16.58
C GLU A 203 -36.21 -5.83 17.83
N SER A 204 -35.49 -6.93 17.67
CA SER A 204 -34.74 -7.55 18.77
C SER A 204 -33.53 -6.73 19.22
N VAL A 205 -32.85 -6.04 18.30
CA VAL A 205 -31.74 -5.12 18.63
C VAL A 205 -32.29 -3.92 19.42
N ASP A 206 -33.39 -3.32 18.97
CA ASP A 206 -34.04 -2.18 19.63
C ASP A 206 -34.62 -2.55 21.01
N GLY A 207 -34.93 -3.84 21.22
CA GLY A 207 -35.38 -4.41 22.49
C GLY A 207 -34.27 -4.75 23.50
N ALA A 208 -33.03 -4.29 23.29
CA ALA A 208 -31.91 -4.56 24.20
C ALA A 208 -32.11 -3.90 25.58
N ASP A 209 -31.85 -4.66 26.66
CA ASP A 209 -32.06 -4.17 28.03
C ASP A 209 -30.92 -3.26 28.54
N THR A 210 -29.72 -3.40 27.95
CA THR A 210 -28.52 -2.65 28.33
C THR A 210 -27.73 -2.20 27.11
N LEU A 211 -26.85 -1.20 27.28
CA LEU A 211 -25.97 -0.73 26.20
C LEU A 211 -24.98 -1.80 25.73
N ASP A 212 -24.46 -2.62 26.65
CA ASP A 212 -23.55 -3.71 26.30
C ASP A 212 -24.30 -4.82 25.54
N GLU A 213 -25.55 -5.08 25.89
CA GLU A 213 -26.42 -5.96 25.11
C GLU A 213 -26.67 -5.40 23.70
N ASP A 214 -27.11 -4.14 23.57
CA ASP A 214 -27.30 -3.48 22.26
C ASP A 214 -26.04 -3.61 21.41
N ARG A 215 -24.87 -3.36 22.01
CA ARG A 215 -23.58 -3.47 21.34
C ARG A 215 -23.32 -4.88 20.81
N VAL A 216 -23.64 -5.93 21.55
CA VAL A 216 -23.53 -7.33 21.10
C VAL A 216 -24.49 -7.61 19.95
N LEU A 217 -25.78 -7.30 20.12
CA LEU A 217 -26.82 -7.60 19.14
C LEU A 217 -26.57 -6.82 17.83
N ARG A 218 -26.30 -5.52 17.93
CA ARG A 218 -25.95 -4.64 16.81
C ARG A 218 -24.63 -5.04 16.14
N GLY A 219 -23.68 -5.57 16.92
CA GLY A 219 -22.43 -6.13 16.41
C GLY A 219 -22.69 -7.33 15.49
N VAL A 220 -23.38 -8.36 16.00
CA VAL A 220 -23.71 -9.58 15.23
C VAL A 220 -24.54 -9.23 13.99
N ARG A 221 -25.59 -8.41 14.16
CA ARG A 221 -26.42 -7.94 13.03
C ARG A 221 -25.60 -7.20 11.98
N SER A 222 -24.65 -6.34 12.38
CA SER A 222 -23.78 -5.65 11.42
C SER A 222 -22.83 -6.58 10.68
N PHE A 223 -22.28 -7.63 11.32
CA PHE A 223 -21.45 -8.63 10.64
C PHE A 223 -22.25 -9.37 9.56
N LEU A 224 -23.46 -9.81 9.91
CA LEU A 224 -24.34 -10.51 8.99
C LEU A 224 -24.74 -9.62 7.81
N GLN A 225 -25.02 -8.33 8.04
CA GLN A 225 -25.35 -7.36 7.00
C GLN A 225 -24.13 -6.97 6.13
N ALA A 226 -22.96 -6.79 6.75
CA ALA A 226 -21.73 -6.41 6.07
C ALA A 226 -21.16 -7.54 5.21
N THR A 227 -21.54 -8.81 5.45
CA THR A 227 -21.15 -9.92 4.59
C THR A 227 -21.73 -9.71 3.19
N LEU A 228 -20.91 -9.92 2.16
CA LEU A 228 -21.19 -9.72 0.74
C LEU A 228 -21.20 -11.04 -0.03
N ARG A 229 -20.36 -11.99 0.38
CA ARG A 229 -20.25 -13.34 -0.18
C ARG A 229 -19.81 -14.32 0.90
N THR A 230 -20.23 -15.57 0.79
CA THR A 230 -19.81 -16.64 1.68
C THR A 230 -19.81 -17.99 0.99
N ASN A 231 -18.89 -18.88 1.40
CA ASN A 231 -18.84 -20.26 0.95
C ASN A 231 -19.68 -21.22 1.83
N TRP A 232 -20.47 -20.69 2.77
CA TRP A 232 -21.17 -21.45 3.81
C TRP A 232 -22.10 -22.55 3.25
N TYR A 233 -22.71 -22.29 2.09
CA TYR A 233 -23.64 -23.18 1.42
C TYR A 233 -22.99 -24.11 0.40
N LEU A 234 -21.70 -23.90 0.07
CA LEU A 234 -20.97 -24.80 -0.81
C LEU A 234 -20.87 -26.20 -0.19
N ARG A 235 -20.83 -27.20 -1.08
CA ARG A 235 -20.67 -28.62 -0.75
C ARG A 235 -19.43 -29.16 -1.44
N GLY A 236 -18.69 -30.03 -0.74
CA GLY A 236 -17.59 -30.79 -1.33
C GLY A 236 -18.09 -31.94 -2.20
N ASP A 237 -17.16 -32.66 -2.83
CA ASP A 237 -17.46 -33.70 -3.82
C ASP A 237 -18.39 -34.83 -3.34
N ALA A 238 -18.39 -35.13 -2.04
CA ALA A 238 -19.27 -36.14 -1.46
C ALA A 238 -20.58 -35.56 -0.88
N GLY A 239 -20.93 -34.31 -1.24
CA GLY A 239 -22.16 -33.62 -0.84
C GLY A 239 -22.15 -33.07 0.59
N GLN A 240 -21.04 -33.21 1.32
CA GLN A 240 -20.86 -32.67 2.66
C GLN A 240 -20.51 -31.19 2.63
N SER A 241 -20.89 -30.46 3.67
CA SER A 241 -20.47 -29.07 3.85
C SER A 241 -18.95 -28.95 3.99
N LEU A 242 -18.40 -27.81 3.56
CA LEU A 242 -16.97 -27.53 3.72
C LEU A 242 -16.57 -27.47 5.22
N PRO A 243 -15.35 -27.90 5.58
CA PRO A 243 -14.85 -27.89 6.96
C PRO A 243 -14.29 -26.51 7.40
N TYR A 244 -14.50 -25.47 6.60
CA TYR A 244 -14.10 -24.10 6.85
C TYR A 244 -15.13 -23.14 6.23
N ALA A 245 -15.23 -21.94 6.80
CA ALA A 245 -16.15 -20.90 6.38
C ALA A 245 -15.39 -19.62 6.02
N SER A 246 -15.84 -18.96 4.96
CA SER A 246 -15.27 -17.70 4.48
C SER A 246 -16.37 -16.66 4.35
N PHE A 247 -16.07 -15.44 4.80
CA PHE A 247 -16.98 -14.30 4.80
C PHE A 247 -16.26 -13.11 4.18
N LYS A 248 -16.70 -12.70 3.00
CA LYS A 248 -16.25 -11.44 2.39
C LYS A 248 -17.11 -10.31 2.94
N ILE A 249 -16.49 -9.29 3.51
CA ILE A 249 -17.16 -8.29 4.34
C ILE A 249 -16.85 -6.90 3.79
N ASP A 250 -17.90 -6.07 3.69
CA ASP A 250 -17.78 -4.62 3.54
C ASP A 250 -17.51 -3.99 4.91
N SER A 251 -16.26 -3.67 5.20
CA SER A 251 -15.87 -3.13 6.50
C SER A 251 -16.55 -1.80 6.83
N GLN A 252 -17.05 -1.05 5.82
CA GLN A 252 -17.75 0.22 6.02
C GLN A 252 -19.14 0.04 6.65
N LEU A 253 -19.72 -1.16 6.57
CA LEU A 253 -21.05 -1.47 7.10
C LEU A 253 -21.03 -2.02 8.54
N LEU A 254 -19.84 -2.22 9.12
CA LEU A 254 -19.69 -2.73 10.48
C LEU A 254 -20.03 -1.65 11.52
N SER A 255 -20.71 -2.03 12.60
CA SER A 255 -21.07 -1.11 13.69
C SER A 255 -19.91 -0.83 14.67
N THR A 256 -18.83 -1.59 14.58
CA THR A 256 -17.64 -1.42 15.42
C THR A 256 -16.83 -0.18 15.00
N PRO A 257 -16.37 0.66 15.93
CA PRO A 257 -15.52 1.80 15.60
C PRO A 257 -14.20 1.34 14.99
N GLN A 258 -13.82 1.90 13.84
CA GLN A 258 -12.56 1.56 13.15
C GLN A 258 -11.74 2.82 12.85
N LYS A 259 -10.46 2.79 13.21
CA LYS A 259 -9.52 3.90 12.88
C LYS A 259 -9.10 3.90 11.42
N THR A 260 -9.12 2.72 10.80
CA THR A 260 -8.76 2.43 9.40
C THR A 260 -9.79 1.42 8.91
N VAL A 261 -10.47 1.74 7.81
CA VAL A 261 -11.54 0.92 7.24
C VAL A 261 -11.06 0.35 5.90
N PRO A 262 -10.84 -0.97 5.79
CA PRO A 262 -10.57 -1.60 4.51
C PRO A 262 -11.69 -1.35 3.49
N PHE A 263 -11.36 -1.35 2.21
CA PHE A 263 -12.39 -1.45 1.16
C PHE A 263 -13.16 -2.76 1.34
N ARG A 264 -12.45 -3.89 1.45
CA ARG A 264 -13.05 -5.20 1.71
C ARG A 264 -12.14 -6.05 2.59
N GLU A 265 -12.73 -6.96 3.36
CA GLU A 265 -12.00 -7.98 4.09
C GLU A 265 -12.58 -9.38 3.86
N ILE A 266 -11.73 -10.38 3.70
CA ILE A 266 -12.15 -11.80 3.67
C ILE A 266 -11.71 -12.43 4.98
N TYR A 267 -12.67 -12.82 5.82
CA TYR A 267 -12.43 -13.55 7.06
C TYR A 267 -12.65 -15.04 6.81
N VAL A 268 -11.65 -15.86 7.14
CA VAL A 268 -11.72 -17.32 7.06
C VAL A 268 -11.66 -17.89 8.47
N SER A 269 -12.59 -18.78 8.78
CA SER A 269 -12.70 -19.48 10.06
C SER A 269 -12.76 -20.98 9.83
N ALA A 270 -11.87 -21.72 10.49
CA ALA A 270 -11.81 -23.17 10.49
C ALA A 270 -11.27 -23.67 11.84
N PRO A 271 -11.45 -24.96 12.19
CA PRO A 271 -10.93 -25.50 13.45
C PRO A 271 -9.42 -25.31 13.66
N ASN A 272 -8.62 -25.33 12.59
CA ASN A 272 -7.15 -25.19 12.61
C ASN A 272 -6.63 -23.82 12.16
N VAL A 273 -7.48 -22.92 11.64
CA VAL A 273 -7.03 -21.62 11.16
C VAL A 273 -8.11 -20.54 11.34
N GLU A 274 -7.66 -19.37 11.76
CA GLU A 274 -8.43 -18.14 11.61
C GLU A 274 -7.56 -17.09 10.94
N GLY A 275 -8.12 -16.36 9.99
CA GLY A 275 -7.34 -15.35 9.28
C GLY A 275 -8.21 -14.32 8.57
N VAL A 276 -7.62 -13.16 8.31
CA VAL A 276 -8.23 -12.09 7.53
C VAL A 276 -7.32 -11.71 6.37
N HIS A 277 -7.91 -11.35 5.23
CA HIS A 277 -7.24 -10.67 4.13
C HIS A 277 -7.94 -9.34 3.86
N LEU A 278 -7.23 -8.23 4.06
CA LEU A 278 -7.75 -6.87 4.00
C LEU A 278 -7.25 -6.20 2.71
N ARG A 279 -8.14 -5.52 1.98
CA ARG A 279 -7.81 -4.77 0.74
C ARG A 279 -8.18 -3.30 0.87
N SER A 280 -7.36 -2.41 0.31
CA SER A 280 -7.68 -0.97 0.21
C SER A 280 -8.48 -0.59 -1.03
N SER A 281 -8.56 -1.46 -2.05
CA SER A 281 -9.32 -1.25 -3.29
C SER A 281 -9.64 -2.60 -3.97
N SER A 282 -10.34 -2.59 -5.11
CA SER A 282 -10.68 -3.78 -5.89
C SER A 282 -9.44 -4.47 -6.47
N VAL A 283 -8.51 -3.68 -6.99
CA VAL A 283 -7.20 -4.14 -7.43
C VAL A 283 -6.21 -3.84 -6.32
N ALA A 284 -5.92 -4.83 -5.47
CA ALA A 284 -5.00 -4.69 -4.36
C ALA A 284 -4.14 -5.94 -4.16
N ARG A 285 -2.95 -5.76 -3.57
CA ARG A 285 -1.97 -6.84 -3.36
C ARG A 285 -1.25 -6.71 -2.03
N GLY A 286 -1.02 -7.86 -1.40
CA GLY A 286 -0.52 -7.91 -0.04
C GLY A 286 0.15 -9.22 0.34
N GLY A 287 1.14 -9.11 1.23
CA GLY A 287 1.74 -10.27 1.89
C GLY A 287 0.77 -10.94 2.86
N LEU A 288 0.83 -12.27 2.97
CA LEU A 288 0.11 -13.06 3.98
C LEU A 288 1.04 -13.45 5.12
N ARG A 289 0.80 -12.93 6.32
CA ARG A 289 1.61 -13.20 7.51
C ARG A 289 1.06 -14.35 8.34
N TRP A 290 1.95 -15.23 8.78
CA TRP A 290 1.64 -16.09 9.92
C TRP A 290 1.91 -15.30 11.21
N SER A 291 0.85 -15.08 11.99
CA SER A 291 0.90 -14.32 13.23
C SER A 291 0.85 -15.24 14.45
N ASP A 292 1.54 -14.84 15.52
CA ASP A 292 1.44 -15.40 16.86
C ASP A 292 0.42 -14.62 17.74
N ARG A 293 -0.23 -13.59 17.18
CA ARG A 293 -1.18 -12.70 17.87
C ARG A 293 -2.63 -13.19 17.77
N TYR A 294 -2.98 -14.21 18.53
CA TYR A 294 -4.33 -14.82 18.52
C TYR A 294 -5.49 -13.86 18.80
N GLU A 295 -5.26 -12.84 19.65
CA GLU A 295 -6.32 -11.93 20.10
C GLU A 295 -6.50 -10.69 19.22
N ASP A 296 -5.53 -10.38 18.36
CA ASP A 296 -5.55 -9.14 17.57
C ASP A 296 -4.78 -9.14 16.25
N PHE A 297 -4.62 -10.31 15.62
CA PHE A 297 -4.02 -10.43 14.27
C PHE A 297 -4.70 -9.54 13.22
N ARG A 298 -6.00 -9.21 13.35
CA ARG A 298 -6.66 -8.24 12.46
C ARG A 298 -6.10 -6.83 12.63
N THR A 299 -5.79 -6.43 13.86
CA THR A 299 -5.16 -5.12 14.14
C THR A 299 -3.76 -5.06 13.54
N GLU A 300 -3.00 -6.16 13.64
CA GLU A 300 -1.71 -6.30 12.96
C GLU A 300 -1.83 -6.21 11.43
N ALA A 301 -2.80 -6.90 10.83
CA ALA A 301 -3.03 -6.83 9.39
C ALA A 301 -3.42 -5.41 8.94
N LEU A 302 -4.27 -4.72 9.71
CA LEU A 302 -4.70 -3.34 9.41
C LEU A 302 -3.53 -2.35 9.41
N SER A 303 -2.65 -2.41 10.41
CA SER A 303 -1.49 -1.51 10.47
C SER A 303 -0.56 -1.73 9.29
N LEU A 304 -0.32 -3.00 8.92
CA LEU A 304 0.53 -3.37 7.78
C LEU A 304 -0.10 -3.02 6.43
N MET A 305 -1.42 -3.19 6.25
CA MET A 305 -2.14 -2.76 5.05
C MET A 305 -2.01 -1.25 4.84
N LYS A 306 -2.13 -0.46 5.92
CA LYS A 306 -1.93 0.99 5.87
C LYS A 306 -0.51 1.35 5.43
N THR A 307 0.52 0.73 6.00
CA THR A 307 1.90 0.98 5.56
C THR A 307 2.12 0.57 4.11
N GLN A 308 1.45 -0.50 3.66
CA GLN A 308 1.54 -0.98 2.28
C GLN A 308 0.91 0.00 1.27
N SER A 309 -0.11 0.78 1.63
CA SER A 309 -0.72 1.73 0.68
C SER A 309 0.23 2.88 0.31
N VAL A 310 1.04 3.36 1.24
CA VAL A 310 2.09 4.37 0.95
C VAL A 310 3.20 3.74 0.12
N LYS A 311 3.63 2.53 0.49
CA LYS A 311 4.67 1.77 -0.22
C LYS A 311 4.29 1.40 -1.66
N ASN A 312 3.00 1.16 -1.92
CA ASN A 312 2.48 0.82 -3.25
C ASN A 312 2.12 2.05 -4.10
N SER A 313 2.32 3.27 -3.61
CA SER A 313 2.03 4.48 -4.39
C SER A 313 2.71 4.57 -5.78
N PRO A 314 3.88 3.93 -6.06
CA PRO A 314 4.48 3.97 -7.40
C PRO A 314 4.15 2.73 -8.27
N ILE A 315 3.27 1.83 -7.83
CA ILE A 315 2.99 0.56 -8.54
C ILE A 315 1.49 0.28 -8.64
N VAL A 316 1.13 -0.56 -9.61
CA VAL A 316 -0.13 -1.29 -9.57
C VAL A 316 0.15 -2.53 -8.72
N PRO A 317 -0.77 -3.06 -7.90
CA PRO A 317 -2.04 -2.52 -7.45
C PRO A 317 -1.95 -1.87 -6.05
N SER A 318 -3.06 -1.35 -5.51
CA SER A 318 -3.07 -0.72 -4.19
C SER A 318 -2.73 -1.71 -3.05
N GLY A 319 -2.65 -1.22 -1.80
CA GLY A 319 -2.24 -2.03 -0.66
C GLY A 319 -3.28 -3.07 -0.20
N ALA A 320 -2.84 -4.31 0.00
CA ALA A 320 -3.56 -5.32 0.78
C ALA A 320 -2.65 -5.93 1.86
N LYS A 321 -3.25 -6.64 2.81
CA LYS A 321 -2.51 -7.48 3.76
C LYS A 321 -3.38 -8.59 4.32
N GLY A 322 -2.82 -9.78 4.46
CA GLY A 322 -3.45 -10.83 5.24
C GLY A 322 -2.64 -11.25 6.47
N ALA A 323 -3.35 -11.74 7.48
CA ALA A 323 -2.76 -12.38 8.64
C ALA A 323 -3.62 -13.58 9.04
N PHE A 324 -2.97 -14.69 9.41
CA PHE A 324 -3.64 -15.87 9.93
C PHE A 324 -2.90 -16.44 11.15
N VAL A 325 -3.64 -17.14 12.00
CA VAL A 325 -3.15 -17.84 13.19
C VAL A 325 -3.48 -19.33 13.09
N VAL A 326 -2.64 -20.19 13.66
CA VAL A 326 -2.87 -21.64 13.70
C VAL A 326 -3.58 -21.98 15.00
N ARG A 327 -4.83 -22.44 14.92
CA ARG A 327 -5.65 -22.81 16.09
C ARG A 327 -5.38 -24.27 16.51
N GLY A 328 -5.71 -24.60 17.77
CA GLY A 328 -5.61 -25.96 18.31
C GLY A 328 -4.24 -26.37 18.87
N THR A 329 -3.22 -25.50 18.79
CA THR A 329 -1.90 -25.73 19.38
C THR A 329 -1.19 -24.42 19.71
N SER A 330 -0.42 -24.37 20.79
CA SER A 330 0.43 -23.23 21.14
C SER A 330 1.80 -23.26 20.44
N SER A 331 2.18 -24.41 19.87
CA SER A 331 3.47 -24.64 19.21
C SER A 331 3.26 -25.41 17.91
N PRO A 332 2.74 -24.76 16.85
CA PRO A 332 2.47 -25.43 15.59
C PRO A 332 3.75 -25.86 14.88
N THR A 333 3.73 -27.07 14.32
CA THR A 333 4.81 -27.56 13.46
C THR A 333 4.74 -26.89 12.07
N PRO A 334 5.85 -26.81 11.31
CA PRO A 334 5.83 -26.24 9.96
C PRO A 334 4.78 -26.85 9.03
N VAL A 335 4.49 -28.14 9.18
CA VAL A 335 3.44 -28.84 8.42
C VAL A 335 2.06 -28.29 8.75
N GLN A 336 1.74 -28.15 10.04
CA GLN A 336 0.46 -27.58 10.48
C GLN A 336 0.28 -26.14 10.03
N VAL A 337 1.35 -25.32 10.06
CA VAL A 337 1.31 -23.95 9.53
C VAL A 337 0.97 -23.96 8.04
N GLN A 338 1.60 -24.84 7.25
CA GLN A 338 1.33 -24.97 5.82
C GLN A 338 -0.08 -25.48 5.52
N GLU A 339 -0.62 -26.41 6.33
CA GLU A 339 -2.01 -26.89 6.22
C GLU A 339 -3.03 -25.79 6.53
N SER A 340 -2.82 -25.03 7.60
CA SER A 340 -3.63 -23.85 7.95
C SER A 340 -3.56 -22.79 6.85
N TYR A 341 -2.37 -22.50 6.32
CA TYR A 341 -2.19 -21.60 5.18
C TYR A 341 -2.95 -22.09 3.94
N SER A 342 -2.87 -23.38 3.63
CA SER A 342 -3.56 -23.96 2.47
C SER A 342 -5.08 -23.85 2.60
N THR A 343 -5.61 -24.07 3.81
CA THR A 343 -7.03 -23.88 4.13
C THR A 343 -7.44 -22.42 3.98
N PHE A 344 -6.58 -21.50 4.46
CA PHE A 344 -6.80 -20.07 4.31
C PHE A 344 -6.88 -19.65 2.84
N ILE A 345 -5.92 -20.07 1.99
CA ILE A 345 -5.93 -19.78 0.55
C ILE A 345 -7.19 -20.32 -0.14
N ARG A 346 -7.60 -21.56 0.16
CA ARG A 346 -8.84 -22.14 -0.37
C ARG A 346 -10.07 -21.31 0.01
N GLY A 347 -10.14 -20.86 1.26
CA GLY A 347 -11.20 -19.96 1.71
C GLY A 347 -11.23 -18.61 1.00
N LEU A 348 -10.06 -18.00 0.74
CA LEU A 348 -9.98 -16.76 -0.03
C LEU A 348 -10.51 -16.93 -1.46
N LEU A 349 -10.11 -18.02 -2.13
CA LEU A 349 -10.50 -18.31 -3.51
C LEU A 349 -11.97 -18.72 -3.66
N ASP A 350 -12.62 -19.22 -2.60
CA ASP A 350 -14.04 -19.59 -2.65
C ASP A 350 -14.96 -18.37 -2.83
N VAL A 351 -14.55 -17.17 -2.41
CA VAL A 351 -15.44 -15.97 -2.35
C VAL A 351 -15.05 -14.86 -3.32
N VAL A 352 -14.34 -15.20 -4.39
CA VAL A 352 -13.96 -14.32 -5.51
C VAL A 352 -14.40 -14.92 -6.84
N ASP A 353 -14.56 -14.09 -7.86
CA ASP A 353 -14.86 -14.53 -9.23
C ASP A 353 -13.62 -15.10 -9.90
N ASN A 354 -13.83 -15.93 -10.91
CA ASN A 354 -12.79 -16.48 -11.76
C ASN A 354 -12.91 -15.95 -13.20
N ILE A 355 -11.90 -16.18 -14.03
CA ILE A 355 -11.99 -16.05 -15.49
C ILE A 355 -11.75 -17.40 -16.11
N VAL A 356 -12.65 -17.81 -17.01
CA VAL A 356 -12.47 -19.02 -17.83
C VAL A 356 -12.71 -18.62 -19.28
N ASP A 357 -11.74 -18.91 -20.15
CA ASP A 357 -11.79 -18.58 -21.58
C ASP A 357 -12.07 -17.09 -21.88
N GLY A 358 -11.55 -16.19 -21.02
CA GLY A 358 -11.72 -14.74 -21.14
C GLY A 358 -13.03 -14.19 -20.57
N GLU A 359 -13.94 -15.06 -20.12
CA GLU A 359 -15.23 -14.68 -19.56
C GLU A 359 -15.21 -14.75 -18.03
N LEU A 360 -15.86 -13.77 -17.39
CA LEU A 360 -16.02 -13.74 -15.94
C LEU A 360 -16.96 -14.87 -15.49
N VAL A 361 -16.43 -15.82 -14.72
CA VAL A 361 -17.19 -16.95 -14.16
C VAL A 361 -17.33 -16.77 -12.67
N ARG A 362 -18.58 -16.78 -12.21
CA ARG A 362 -18.92 -16.75 -10.79
C ARG A 362 -18.93 -18.18 -10.22
N PRO A 363 -18.48 -18.41 -8.97
CA PRO A 363 -18.68 -19.69 -8.31
C PRO A 363 -20.17 -20.04 -8.25
N ALA A 364 -20.53 -21.24 -8.69
CA ALA A 364 -21.90 -21.73 -8.59
C ALA A 364 -22.33 -21.76 -7.11
N GLU A 365 -23.62 -21.50 -6.83
CA GLU A 365 -24.19 -21.54 -5.48
C GLU A 365 -23.68 -20.45 -4.50
N ILE A 366 -23.02 -19.39 -4.98
CA ILE A 366 -22.73 -18.19 -4.19
C ILE A 366 -23.67 -17.05 -4.55
N VAL A 367 -24.28 -16.44 -3.54
CA VAL A 367 -25.04 -15.19 -3.68
C VAL A 367 -24.10 -14.00 -3.49
N GLU A 368 -24.14 -13.05 -4.42
CA GLU A 368 -23.27 -11.86 -4.45
C GLU A 368 -24.00 -10.56 -4.11
N TYR A 369 -23.28 -9.62 -3.50
CA TYR A 369 -23.76 -8.27 -3.18
C TYR A 369 -22.76 -7.15 -3.56
N ASP A 370 -21.66 -7.46 -4.25
CA ASP A 370 -20.54 -6.52 -4.46
C ASP A 370 -19.98 -6.42 -5.89
N GLY A 371 -20.71 -6.95 -6.88
CA GLY A 371 -20.31 -6.86 -8.30
C GLY A 371 -19.13 -7.75 -8.65
N GLU A 372 -18.43 -7.44 -9.75
CA GLU A 372 -17.26 -8.19 -10.24
C GLU A 372 -16.08 -8.08 -9.26
N ASP A 373 -15.49 -9.21 -8.90
CA ASP A 373 -14.27 -9.28 -8.10
C ASP A 373 -13.45 -10.53 -8.40
N SER A 374 -12.65 -10.49 -9.47
CA SER A 374 -11.79 -11.62 -9.88
C SER A 374 -10.30 -11.36 -9.67
N TYR A 375 -9.91 -10.17 -9.20
CA TYR A 375 -8.51 -9.84 -8.97
C TYR A 375 -8.13 -10.04 -7.50
N LEU A 376 -7.43 -11.14 -7.21
CA LEU A 376 -6.86 -11.45 -5.91
C LEU A 376 -5.43 -11.95 -6.09
N VAL A 377 -4.45 -11.16 -5.66
CA VAL A 377 -3.03 -11.52 -5.70
C VAL A 377 -2.44 -11.45 -4.29
N VAL A 378 -1.73 -12.51 -3.91
CA VAL A 378 -1.07 -12.63 -2.61
C VAL A 378 0.44 -12.59 -2.75
N ALA A 379 1.14 -12.31 -1.66
CA ALA A 379 2.59 -12.40 -1.60
C ALA A 379 3.02 -13.08 -0.31
N ALA A 380 4.30 -13.50 -0.25
CA ALA A 380 4.88 -13.98 0.99
C ALA A 380 5.14 -12.83 1.98
N ASP A 381 5.11 -13.15 3.26
CA ASP A 381 5.50 -12.29 4.38
C ASP A 381 6.24 -13.12 5.46
N LYS A 382 6.44 -12.54 6.64
CA LYS A 382 6.96 -13.21 7.83
C LYS A 382 6.18 -14.52 8.08
N GLY A 383 6.93 -15.61 8.18
CA GLY A 383 6.40 -16.95 8.43
C GLY A 383 5.87 -17.69 7.21
N THR A 384 5.82 -17.06 6.02
CA THR A 384 5.28 -17.66 4.79
C THR A 384 6.21 -17.55 3.57
N ALA A 385 7.48 -17.19 3.77
CA ALA A 385 8.49 -16.98 2.72
C ALA A 385 8.61 -18.10 1.67
N ARG A 386 8.26 -19.35 2.02
CA ARG A 386 8.33 -20.52 1.11
C ARG A 386 6.97 -21.00 0.60
N PHE A 387 5.90 -20.26 0.86
CA PHE A 387 4.53 -20.70 0.58
C PHE A 387 3.94 -20.14 -0.71
N SER A 388 4.65 -19.28 -1.45
CA SER A 388 4.17 -18.80 -2.76
C SER A 388 3.90 -19.95 -3.73
N ASP A 389 4.76 -20.97 -3.77
CA ASP A 389 4.53 -22.17 -4.60
C ASP A 389 3.31 -22.98 -4.12
N VAL A 390 3.03 -23.00 -2.81
CA VAL A 390 1.83 -23.66 -2.24
C VAL A 390 0.57 -22.91 -2.69
N ALA A 391 0.56 -21.58 -2.60
CA ALA A 391 -0.55 -20.76 -3.05
C ALA A 391 -0.80 -20.88 -4.56
N ASN A 392 0.25 -20.80 -5.37
CA ASN A 392 0.18 -20.99 -6.82
C ASN A 392 -0.31 -22.40 -7.19
N GLY A 393 0.17 -23.43 -6.49
CA GLY A 393 -0.31 -24.80 -6.67
C GLY A 393 -1.82 -24.94 -6.42
N ILE A 394 -2.34 -24.31 -5.36
CA ILE A 394 -3.78 -24.30 -5.06
C ILE A 394 -4.57 -23.52 -6.11
N ALA A 395 -4.06 -22.38 -6.58
CA ALA A 395 -4.70 -21.60 -7.64
C ALA A 395 -4.81 -22.41 -8.95
N VAL A 396 -3.74 -23.11 -9.34
CA VAL A 396 -3.72 -24.01 -10.50
C VAL A 396 -4.65 -25.21 -10.30
N GLU A 397 -4.64 -25.86 -9.13
CA GLU A 397 -5.55 -26.96 -8.77
C GLU A 397 -7.01 -26.57 -8.96
N ARG A 398 -7.35 -25.32 -8.64
CA ARG A 398 -8.70 -24.76 -8.72
C ARG A 398 -9.05 -24.13 -10.07
N GLY A 399 -8.12 -24.15 -11.04
CA GLY A 399 -8.31 -23.50 -12.33
C GLY A 399 -8.53 -21.99 -12.23
N PHE A 400 -7.96 -21.34 -11.20
CA PHE A 400 -8.04 -19.90 -11.05
C PHE A 400 -7.19 -19.21 -12.12
N TRP A 401 -7.73 -18.20 -12.78
CA TRP A 401 -7.17 -17.61 -14.01
C TRP A 401 -5.76 -17.04 -13.86
N LEU A 402 -5.40 -16.57 -12.67
CA LEU A 402 -4.04 -16.10 -12.39
C LEU A 402 -3.03 -17.23 -12.34
N GLY A 403 -3.44 -18.49 -12.15
CA GLY A 403 -2.56 -19.66 -12.10
C GLY A 403 -1.36 -19.44 -11.17
N ASP A 404 -0.16 -19.49 -11.72
CA ASP A 404 1.11 -19.27 -11.00
C ASP A 404 1.57 -17.80 -10.92
N ALA A 405 0.71 -16.87 -11.33
CA ALA A 405 0.78 -15.44 -11.02
C ALA A 405 -0.04 -15.06 -9.78
N PHE A 406 -0.81 -15.99 -9.19
CA PHE A 406 -1.64 -15.74 -8.00
C PHE A 406 -0.81 -15.29 -6.79
N ALA A 407 0.36 -15.90 -6.60
CA ALA A 407 1.33 -15.58 -5.57
C ALA A 407 2.69 -15.24 -6.18
N SER A 408 3.19 -14.05 -5.87
CA SER A 408 4.50 -13.60 -6.34
C SER A 408 5.68 -14.19 -5.55
N GLY A 409 6.86 -14.24 -6.16
CA GLY A 409 8.09 -14.71 -5.50
C GLY A 409 8.12 -16.23 -5.28
N GLY A 410 7.38 -16.97 -6.11
CA GLY A 410 7.51 -18.43 -6.21
C GLY A 410 8.76 -18.85 -7.00
N SER A 411 8.98 -20.16 -7.10
CA SER A 411 10.13 -20.77 -7.80
C SER A 411 10.25 -20.41 -9.29
N ALA A 412 9.15 -20.02 -9.93
CA ALA A 412 9.11 -19.55 -11.32
C ALA A 412 9.08 -18.02 -11.45
N GLY A 413 9.35 -17.28 -10.37
CA GLY A 413 9.42 -15.82 -10.33
C GLY A 413 10.85 -15.29 -10.29
N TYR A 414 10.99 -13.98 -10.03
CA TYR A 414 12.29 -13.36 -9.87
C TYR A 414 12.86 -13.61 -8.46
N ASP A 415 14.10 -14.08 -8.36
CA ASP A 415 14.80 -14.19 -7.09
C ASP A 415 15.36 -12.82 -6.70
N HIS A 416 14.66 -12.11 -5.82
CA HIS A 416 15.03 -10.76 -5.38
C HIS A 416 16.41 -10.72 -4.72
N LYS A 417 16.84 -11.80 -4.07
CA LYS A 417 18.16 -11.89 -3.44
C LYS A 417 19.25 -12.07 -4.49
N ALA A 418 19.02 -12.93 -5.47
CA ALA A 418 19.94 -13.11 -6.59
C ALA A 418 20.07 -11.84 -7.44
N MET A 419 18.96 -11.13 -7.67
CA MET A 419 18.95 -9.83 -8.35
C MET A 419 19.52 -8.68 -7.50
N GLY A 420 19.51 -8.84 -6.17
CA GLY A 420 19.85 -7.80 -5.20
C GLY A 420 18.98 -6.55 -5.30
N ILE A 421 17.77 -6.67 -5.84
CA ILE A 421 17.04 -5.52 -6.39
C ILE A 421 16.59 -4.53 -5.30
N THR A 422 16.23 -5.02 -4.11
CA THR A 422 15.88 -4.17 -2.96
C THR A 422 17.08 -3.35 -2.49
N ALA A 423 18.26 -3.98 -2.38
CA ALA A 423 19.48 -3.29 -1.99
C ALA A 423 19.92 -2.30 -3.06
N ARG A 424 19.88 -2.69 -4.34
CA ARG A 424 20.18 -1.81 -5.49
C ARG A 424 19.26 -0.59 -5.50
N GLY A 425 17.96 -0.77 -5.25
CA GLY A 425 17.00 0.33 -5.14
C GLY A 425 17.34 1.32 -4.02
N ALA A 426 17.56 0.83 -2.80
CA ALA A 426 17.95 1.70 -1.69
C ALA A 426 19.31 2.37 -1.92
N TRP A 427 20.22 1.71 -2.63
CA TRP A 427 21.52 2.27 -2.99
C TRP A 427 21.42 3.42 -4.00
N VAL A 428 20.35 3.51 -4.79
CA VAL A 428 20.09 4.69 -5.64
C VAL A 428 19.93 5.95 -4.78
N ALA A 429 19.21 5.84 -3.66
CA ALA A 429 19.08 6.94 -2.69
C ALA A 429 20.42 7.28 -2.02
N VAL A 430 21.19 6.26 -1.63
CA VAL A 430 22.54 6.44 -1.06
C VAL A 430 23.44 7.19 -2.03
N ARG A 431 23.53 6.76 -3.30
CA ARG A 431 24.31 7.45 -4.36
C ARG A 431 23.92 8.92 -4.45
N ARG A 432 22.63 9.22 -4.48
CA ARG A 432 22.13 10.59 -4.55
C ARG A 432 22.52 11.42 -3.34
N HIS A 433 22.36 10.89 -2.13
CA HIS A 433 22.71 11.59 -0.89
C HIS A 433 24.19 11.95 -0.80
N PHE A 434 25.07 11.07 -1.28
CA PHE A 434 26.51 11.34 -1.35
C PHE A 434 26.88 12.30 -2.49
N ALA A 435 26.28 12.14 -3.67
CA ALA A 435 26.52 13.05 -4.81
C ALA A 435 26.11 14.49 -4.48
N GLU A 436 25.01 14.70 -3.74
CA GLU A 436 24.58 16.02 -3.23
C GLU A 436 25.49 16.60 -2.13
N ARG A 437 26.54 15.86 -1.75
CA ARG A 437 27.59 16.25 -0.80
C ARG A 437 28.98 16.15 -1.43
N ASP A 438 29.05 16.14 -2.77
CA ASP A 438 30.30 16.11 -3.54
C ASP A 438 31.19 14.89 -3.25
N LEU A 439 30.58 13.73 -2.97
CA LEU A 439 31.27 12.44 -2.83
C LEU A 439 30.65 11.41 -3.77
N ASP A 440 31.48 10.68 -4.52
CA ASP A 440 31.05 9.59 -5.39
C ASP A 440 31.33 8.23 -4.73
N VAL A 441 30.27 7.50 -4.35
CA VAL A 441 30.39 6.20 -3.66
C VAL A 441 31.00 5.10 -4.52
N ASP A 442 31.07 5.28 -5.83
CA ASP A 442 31.66 4.32 -6.75
C ASP A 442 33.19 4.57 -6.93
N THR A 443 33.69 5.78 -6.62
CA THR A 443 35.13 6.12 -6.75
C THR A 443 35.84 6.48 -5.45
N ASP A 444 35.17 7.10 -4.49
CA ASP A 444 35.75 7.64 -3.25
C ASP A 444 35.54 6.70 -2.06
N PRO A 445 36.58 6.38 -1.25
CA PRO A 445 36.42 5.59 -0.03
C PRO A 445 35.56 6.27 1.04
N PHE A 446 34.63 5.54 1.64
CA PHE A 446 33.75 6.03 2.71
C PHE A 446 33.50 4.97 3.78
N THR A 447 33.23 5.40 5.00
CA THR A 447 33.04 4.54 6.18
C THR A 447 31.57 4.14 6.38
N VAL A 448 31.36 2.89 6.80
CA VAL A 448 30.01 2.32 6.96
C VAL A 448 29.85 1.63 8.31
N ALA A 449 28.75 1.90 9.00
CA ALA A 449 28.22 1.06 10.07
C ALA A 449 26.94 0.36 9.57
N GLY A 450 26.72 -0.89 9.97
CA GLY A 450 25.71 -1.74 9.35
C GLY A 450 24.80 -2.51 10.32
N ILE A 451 23.53 -2.67 9.95
CA ILE A 451 22.56 -3.51 10.64
C ILE A 451 22.27 -4.74 9.78
N GLY A 452 22.86 -5.89 10.11
CA GLY A 452 22.72 -7.15 9.37
C GLY A 452 24.02 -7.95 9.26
N ASP A 453 24.01 -8.95 8.37
CA ASP A 453 25.17 -9.77 8.01
C ASP A 453 25.21 -10.11 6.52
N MET A 454 26.35 -10.63 6.05
CA MET A 454 26.54 -10.98 4.63
C MET A 454 25.64 -12.12 4.13
N SER A 455 24.97 -12.88 5.00
CA SER A 455 24.00 -13.89 4.57
C SER A 455 22.63 -13.28 4.25
N GLY A 456 22.35 -12.07 4.75
CA GLY A 456 21.13 -11.32 4.51
C GLY A 456 20.99 -10.84 3.07
N ASP A 457 19.75 -10.80 2.58
CA ASP A 457 19.42 -10.30 1.24
C ASP A 457 19.86 -8.84 1.07
N VAL A 458 19.26 -7.93 1.84
CA VAL A 458 19.50 -6.49 1.69
C VAL A 458 20.91 -6.11 2.16
N PHE A 459 21.33 -6.62 3.33
CA PHE A 459 22.64 -6.30 3.87
C PHE A 459 23.78 -6.80 2.98
N GLY A 460 23.76 -8.08 2.63
CA GLY A 460 24.82 -8.72 1.86
C GLY A 460 24.95 -8.11 0.47
N ASN A 461 23.84 -7.93 -0.25
CA ASN A 461 23.87 -7.26 -1.55
C ASN A 461 24.37 -5.81 -1.42
N GLY A 462 23.86 -5.03 -0.46
CA GLY A 462 24.26 -3.63 -0.26
C GLY A 462 25.75 -3.45 -0.01
N MET A 463 26.36 -4.31 0.81
CA MET A 463 27.80 -4.27 1.12
C MET A 463 28.71 -4.76 -0.02
N LEU A 464 28.14 -5.13 -1.16
CA LEU A 464 28.83 -5.50 -2.39
C LEU A 464 28.55 -4.53 -3.57
N LEU A 465 27.75 -3.48 -3.36
CA LEU A 465 27.42 -2.51 -4.42
C LEU A 465 28.53 -1.49 -4.68
N SER A 466 29.54 -1.40 -3.80
CA SER A 466 30.73 -0.58 -4.02
C SER A 466 31.98 -1.23 -3.44
N HIS A 467 33.06 -1.16 -4.22
CA HIS A 467 34.41 -1.54 -3.80
C HIS A 467 35.03 -0.52 -2.84
N LYS A 468 34.44 0.66 -2.68
CA LYS A 468 34.97 1.77 -1.87
C LYS A 468 34.48 1.77 -0.42
N ILE A 469 33.66 0.79 -0.06
CA ILE A 469 33.13 0.60 1.30
C ILE A 469 34.26 0.24 2.28
N ARG A 470 34.40 1.05 3.32
CA ARG A 470 35.09 0.72 4.57
C ARG A 470 34.07 0.33 5.63
N LEU A 471 33.75 -0.97 5.73
CA LEU A 471 32.80 -1.47 6.72
C LEU A 471 33.45 -1.50 8.12
N VAL A 472 33.21 -0.44 8.91
CA VAL A 472 33.83 -0.24 10.22
C VAL A 472 33.20 -1.13 11.28
N ALA A 473 31.88 -1.28 11.24
CA ALA A 473 31.16 -2.10 12.21
C ALA A 473 29.85 -2.64 11.63
N ALA A 474 29.43 -3.81 12.10
CA ALA A 474 28.12 -4.37 11.80
C ALA A 474 27.63 -5.27 12.93
N PHE A 475 26.33 -5.54 13.00
CA PHE A 475 25.79 -6.50 13.95
C PHE A 475 24.55 -7.22 13.40
N ASP A 476 24.35 -8.46 13.82
CA ASP A 476 23.13 -9.22 13.55
C ASP A 476 22.52 -9.76 14.87
N HIS A 477 21.63 -10.73 14.76
CA HIS A 477 21.04 -11.40 15.92
C HIS A 477 22.05 -12.30 16.68
N ARG A 478 23.22 -12.61 16.08
CA ARG A 478 24.20 -13.57 16.60
C ARG A 478 25.48 -12.91 17.07
N HIS A 479 26.00 -11.96 16.32
CA HIS A 479 27.37 -11.45 16.43
C HIS A 479 27.43 -9.92 16.26
N ILE A 480 28.54 -9.36 16.74
CA ILE A 480 28.98 -7.98 16.54
C ILE A 480 30.34 -8.05 15.84
N PHE A 481 30.45 -7.39 14.69
CA PHE A 481 31.64 -7.27 13.87
C PHE A 481 32.21 -5.84 13.97
N ILE A 482 33.52 -5.70 14.17
CA ILE A 482 34.22 -4.41 14.10
C ILE A 482 35.52 -4.61 13.34
N ASP A 483 35.80 -3.73 12.38
CA ASP A 483 37.07 -3.59 11.70
C ASP A 483 37.46 -2.11 11.69
N PRO A 484 38.42 -1.66 12.52
CA PRO A 484 38.67 -0.23 12.73
C PRO A 484 39.14 0.54 11.49
N ASN A 485 39.91 -0.10 10.60
CA ASN A 485 40.50 0.50 9.41
C ASN A 485 40.57 -0.52 8.25
N PRO A 486 39.43 -0.96 7.71
CA PRO A 486 39.37 -2.02 6.71
C PRO A 486 40.01 -1.58 5.40
N ASP A 487 40.81 -2.47 4.79
CA ASP A 487 41.25 -2.30 3.41
C ASP A 487 40.09 -2.55 2.46
N THR A 488 39.85 -1.62 1.53
CA THR A 488 38.62 -1.63 0.72
C THR A 488 38.54 -2.84 -0.21
N GLU A 489 39.65 -3.26 -0.83
CA GLU A 489 39.65 -4.34 -1.82
C GLU A 489 39.76 -5.73 -1.17
N ALA A 490 40.63 -5.90 -0.17
CA ALA A 490 40.80 -7.16 0.54
C ALA A 490 39.51 -7.53 1.29
N THR A 491 38.90 -6.57 1.99
CA THR A 491 37.66 -6.82 2.71
C THR A 491 36.46 -6.94 1.78
N PHE A 492 36.45 -6.29 0.60
CA PHE A 492 35.42 -6.54 -0.42
C PHE A 492 35.47 -7.99 -0.91
N THR A 493 36.67 -8.47 -1.25
CA THR A 493 36.88 -9.86 -1.70
C THR A 493 36.38 -10.85 -0.64
N GLU A 494 36.67 -10.57 0.62
CA GLU A 494 36.23 -11.42 1.74
C GLU A 494 34.71 -11.34 1.97
N ARG A 495 34.10 -10.14 1.91
CA ARG A 495 32.64 -9.97 1.96
C ARG A 495 31.96 -10.75 0.83
N ALA A 496 32.50 -10.70 -0.39
CA ALA A 496 31.98 -11.42 -1.55
C ALA A 496 32.06 -12.95 -1.35
N ARG A 497 33.19 -13.45 -0.82
CA ARG A 497 33.32 -14.85 -0.42
C ARG A 497 32.26 -15.22 0.61
N LEU A 498 32.13 -14.44 1.68
CA LEU A 498 31.23 -14.70 2.80
C LEU A 498 29.75 -14.71 2.38
N PHE A 499 29.37 -13.87 1.42
CA PHE A 499 28.01 -13.82 0.83
C PHE A 499 27.61 -15.15 0.15
N THR A 500 28.57 -15.85 -0.46
CA THR A 500 28.31 -17.12 -1.16
C THR A 500 28.30 -18.35 -0.25
N VAL A 501 28.83 -18.23 0.97
CA VAL A 501 28.89 -19.35 1.92
C VAL A 501 27.49 -19.65 2.46
N PRO A 502 26.97 -20.89 2.32
CA PRO A 502 25.64 -21.24 2.81
C PRO A 502 25.54 -21.09 4.33
N ARG A 503 24.56 -20.29 4.79
CA ARG A 503 24.30 -20.01 6.23
C ARG A 503 25.49 -19.35 6.96
N SER A 504 26.26 -18.53 6.25
CA SER A 504 27.36 -17.78 6.85
C SER A 504 26.93 -16.87 8.00
N SER A 505 27.93 -16.46 8.77
CA SER A 505 27.84 -15.51 9.86
C SER A 505 29.10 -14.65 9.91
N TRP A 506 29.08 -13.60 10.72
CA TRP A 506 30.29 -12.81 10.94
C TRP A 506 31.46 -13.63 11.49
N ASP A 507 31.23 -14.72 12.22
CA ASP A 507 32.31 -15.56 12.75
C ASP A 507 33.08 -16.34 11.66
N ASP A 508 32.49 -16.46 10.46
CA ASP A 508 33.13 -17.07 9.29
C ASP A 508 34.01 -16.09 8.50
N PHE A 509 34.08 -14.82 8.91
CA PHE A 509 34.92 -13.79 8.27
C PHE A 509 36.41 -14.09 8.49
N ASP A 510 37.20 -13.98 7.42
CA ASP A 510 38.64 -14.19 7.48
C ASP A 510 39.33 -13.09 8.28
N ARG A 511 39.70 -13.43 9.52
CA ARG A 511 40.37 -12.52 10.45
C ARG A 511 41.76 -12.08 9.96
N THR A 512 42.35 -12.75 8.97
CA THR A 512 43.68 -12.37 8.44
C THR A 512 43.66 -11.10 7.59
N VAL A 513 42.49 -10.72 7.07
CA VAL A 513 42.30 -9.45 6.32
C VAL A 513 41.70 -8.33 7.16
N MET A 514 41.37 -8.59 8.43
CA MET A 514 40.92 -7.55 9.37
C MET A 514 42.08 -6.65 9.77
N SER A 515 41.79 -5.38 10.00
CA SER A 515 42.79 -4.45 10.54
C SER A 515 43.09 -4.69 12.02
N GLU A 516 44.16 -4.06 12.50
CA GLU A 516 44.56 -4.13 13.91
C GLU A 516 43.43 -3.64 14.83
N GLY A 517 43.14 -4.41 15.89
CA GLY A 517 42.03 -4.16 16.81
C GLY A 517 40.64 -4.60 16.30
N GLY A 518 40.56 -5.16 15.09
CA GLY A 518 39.34 -5.78 14.56
C GLY A 518 38.98 -7.10 15.24
N GLY A 519 37.69 -7.45 15.19
CA GLY A 519 37.19 -8.67 15.82
C GLY A 519 35.70 -8.95 15.58
N VAL A 520 35.31 -10.16 15.97
CA VAL A 520 33.93 -10.64 15.95
C VAL A 520 33.60 -11.21 17.33
N TRP A 521 32.52 -10.73 17.93
CA TRP A 521 32.09 -11.14 19.27
C TRP A 521 30.66 -11.66 19.25
N PRO A 522 30.34 -12.69 20.06
CA PRO A 522 28.97 -13.18 20.16
C PRO A 522 28.09 -12.21 20.97
N ARG A 523 26.87 -11.96 20.48
CA ARG A 523 25.87 -11.13 21.16
C ARG A 523 25.41 -11.73 22.50
N SER A 524 25.66 -13.02 22.72
CA SER A 524 25.41 -13.71 23.99
C SER A 524 26.49 -13.49 25.05
N ALA A 525 27.58 -12.78 24.75
CA ALA A 525 28.61 -12.46 25.74
C ALA A 525 28.04 -11.62 26.89
N LYS A 526 28.55 -11.82 28.11
CA LYS A 526 28.18 -10.97 29.26
C LYS A 526 28.79 -9.58 29.16
N SER A 527 30.02 -9.50 28.65
CA SER A 527 30.74 -8.26 28.38
C SER A 527 31.80 -8.52 27.29
N ILE A 528 32.13 -7.48 26.54
CA ILE A 528 33.09 -7.46 25.45
C ILE A 528 34.13 -6.39 25.78
N SER A 529 35.40 -6.79 25.89
CA SER A 529 36.52 -5.87 26.02
C SER A 529 37.04 -5.46 24.64
N LEU A 530 37.14 -4.15 24.41
CA LEU A 530 37.45 -3.59 23.10
C LEU A 530 38.90 -3.06 23.04
N PRO A 531 39.66 -3.42 21.99
CA PRO A 531 40.96 -2.82 21.68
C PRO A 531 40.88 -1.30 21.47
N THR A 532 42.01 -0.61 21.57
CA THR A 532 42.09 0.86 21.45
C THR A 532 41.61 1.35 20.08
N GLU A 533 41.96 0.65 19.03
CA GLU A 533 41.65 0.97 17.63
C GLU A 533 40.13 0.90 17.38
N ALA A 534 39.48 -0.17 17.86
CA ALA A 534 38.02 -0.32 17.80
C ALA A 534 37.27 0.78 18.55
N ARG A 535 37.77 1.16 19.74
CA ARG A 535 37.19 2.27 20.50
C ARG A 535 37.33 3.61 19.78
N ALA A 536 38.48 3.86 19.16
CA ALA A 536 38.71 5.06 18.37
C ALA A 536 37.77 5.12 17.15
N ALA A 537 37.63 4.02 16.41
CA ALA A 537 36.75 3.93 15.25
C ALA A 537 35.26 4.15 15.61
N LEU A 538 34.81 3.67 16.77
CA LEU A 538 33.45 3.90 17.27
C LEU A 538 33.28 5.26 17.99
N GLY A 539 34.36 5.99 18.24
CA GLY A 539 34.33 7.27 18.98
C GLY A 539 33.89 7.11 20.43
N ILE A 540 34.40 6.08 21.13
CA ILE A 540 34.09 5.77 22.54
C ILE A 540 35.36 5.64 23.39
N THR A 541 35.23 5.75 24.72
CA THR A 541 36.34 5.60 25.66
C THR A 541 36.23 4.37 26.56
N ALA A 542 35.05 3.74 26.63
CA ALA A 542 34.80 2.57 27.48
C ALA A 542 35.60 1.35 27.01
N GLU A 543 36.33 0.72 27.93
CA GLU A 543 37.18 -0.44 27.61
C GLU A 543 36.41 -1.75 27.54
N SER A 544 35.27 -1.83 28.23
CA SER A 544 34.41 -3.01 28.27
C SER A 544 32.95 -2.60 28.27
N LEU A 545 32.14 -3.22 27.43
CA LEU A 545 30.71 -2.94 27.25
C LEU A 545 29.92 -4.24 27.27
N THR A 546 28.63 -4.20 27.61
CA THR A 546 27.70 -5.28 27.26
C THR A 546 27.44 -5.27 25.74
N PRO A 547 27.00 -6.38 25.14
CA PRO A 547 26.65 -6.41 23.72
C PRO A 547 25.59 -5.36 23.33
N GLN A 548 24.64 -5.07 24.23
CA GLN A 548 23.61 -4.07 23.97
C GLN A 548 24.20 -2.65 23.92
N GLU A 549 25.06 -2.30 24.88
CA GLU A 549 25.74 -1.00 24.88
C GLU A 549 26.69 -0.85 23.68
N LEU A 550 27.33 -1.94 23.25
CA LEU A 550 28.18 -1.93 22.06
C LEU A 550 27.37 -1.71 20.78
N ILE A 551 26.20 -2.35 20.63
CA ILE A 551 25.31 -2.08 19.49
C ILE A 551 24.88 -0.62 19.48
N ARG A 552 24.55 -0.03 20.65
CA ARG A 552 24.24 1.41 20.75
C ARG A 552 25.42 2.27 20.29
N ALA A 553 26.65 1.91 20.69
CA ALA A 553 27.85 2.61 20.24
C ALA A 553 28.08 2.51 18.73
N ILE A 554 27.76 1.36 18.11
CA ILE A 554 27.83 1.16 16.66
C ILE A 554 26.79 2.02 15.93
N LEU A 555 25.54 2.05 16.41
CA LEU A 555 24.49 2.90 15.84
C LEU A 555 24.88 4.39 15.86
N CYS A 556 25.58 4.82 16.92
CA CYS A 556 26.08 6.19 17.06
C CYS A 556 27.50 6.39 16.53
N ALA A 557 28.10 5.44 15.80
CA ALA A 557 29.48 5.57 15.33
C ALA A 557 29.65 6.77 14.37
N PRO A 558 30.81 7.46 14.39
CA PRO A 558 31.08 8.58 13.48
C PRO A 558 31.48 8.06 12.10
N VAL A 559 30.49 7.61 11.32
CA VAL A 559 30.68 7.03 9.97
C VAL A 559 30.00 7.88 8.90
N ASP A 560 30.34 7.64 7.63
CA ASP A 560 29.70 8.35 6.52
C ASP A 560 28.29 7.80 6.26
N LEU A 561 28.13 6.47 6.30
CA LEU A 561 26.87 5.77 6.06
C LEU A 561 26.48 4.85 7.21
N LEU A 562 25.25 4.98 7.71
CA LEU A 562 24.56 3.93 8.46
C LEU A 562 23.65 3.15 7.51
N TRP A 563 24.00 1.89 7.23
CA TRP A 563 23.24 1.02 6.34
C TRP A 563 22.31 0.10 7.14
N ASN A 564 21.00 0.30 7.02
CA ASN A 564 20.01 -0.62 7.57
C ASN A 564 19.67 -1.70 6.55
N GLY A 565 20.23 -2.91 6.72
CA GLY A 565 19.85 -4.09 5.95
C GLY A 565 19.00 -5.10 6.74
N GLY A 566 18.56 -4.73 7.94
CA GLY A 566 17.82 -5.58 8.88
C GLY A 566 16.34 -5.20 9.01
N VAL A 567 15.67 -5.77 10.01
CA VAL A 567 14.28 -5.44 10.35
C VAL A 567 14.21 -5.07 11.82
N GLY A 568 13.54 -3.96 12.13
CA GLY A 568 13.30 -3.51 13.50
C GLY A 568 13.61 -2.03 13.69
N THR A 569 13.03 -1.44 14.74
CA THR A 569 13.14 -0.01 15.04
C THR A 569 14.30 0.27 15.98
N TYR A 570 15.44 0.64 15.42
CA TYR A 570 16.70 0.90 16.13
C TYR A 570 16.88 2.35 16.55
N VAL A 571 16.16 3.28 15.91
CA VAL A 571 16.26 4.72 16.19
C VAL A 571 14.88 5.30 16.39
N LYS A 572 14.70 6.04 17.48
CA LYS A 572 13.50 6.84 17.79
C LYS A 572 13.87 8.32 17.89
N ALA A 573 12.88 9.20 17.92
CA ALA A 573 13.14 10.59 18.28
C ALA A 573 13.54 10.70 19.78
N SER A 574 14.29 11.73 20.13
CA SER A 574 14.67 12.04 21.51
C SER A 574 13.46 12.20 22.43
N ALA A 575 12.37 12.78 21.90
CA ALA A 575 11.10 12.98 22.60
C ALA A 575 10.19 11.74 22.66
N GLU A 576 10.52 10.65 21.97
CA GLU A 576 9.76 9.39 22.02
C GLU A 576 10.28 8.49 23.15
N SER A 577 9.37 7.73 23.77
CA SER A 577 9.72 6.61 24.63
C SER A 577 9.99 5.35 23.80
N ASN A 578 10.58 4.31 24.42
CA ASN A 578 10.72 3.00 23.76
C ASN A 578 9.36 2.36 23.45
N VAL A 579 8.33 2.64 24.26
CA VAL A 579 6.97 2.13 24.04
C VAL A 579 6.36 2.73 22.77
N ASP A 580 6.61 4.01 22.51
CA ASP A 580 6.09 4.70 21.31
C ASP A 580 6.64 4.10 20.01
N ALA A 581 7.86 3.56 20.03
CA ALA A 581 8.49 2.93 18.87
C ALA A 581 7.89 1.55 18.49
N ALA A 582 7.02 1.00 19.34
CA ALA A 582 6.24 -0.23 19.10
C ALA A 582 7.07 -1.47 18.70
N ASP A 583 8.32 -1.58 19.15
CA ASP A 583 9.21 -2.72 18.91
C ASP A 583 9.99 -3.12 20.19
N PRO A 584 9.38 -3.84 21.13
CA PRO A 584 10.01 -4.18 22.40
C PRO A 584 11.28 -5.03 22.25
N SER A 585 11.46 -5.71 21.10
CA SER A 585 12.63 -6.57 20.86
C SER A 585 13.94 -5.79 20.74
N ASN A 586 13.85 -4.51 20.36
CA ASN A 586 15.00 -3.63 20.18
C ASN A 586 15.15 -2.57 21.29
N ASP A 587 14.30 -2.58 22.33
CA ASP A 587 14.35 -1.59 23.42
C ASP A 587 15.73 -1.44 24.08
N GLY A 588 16.44 -2.55 24.28
CA GLY A 588 17.76 -2.56 24.91
C GLY A 588 18.89 -1.97 24.04
N VAL A 589 18.69 -1.87 22.73
CA VAL A 589 19.69 -1.38 21.77
C VAL A 589 19.29 -0.07 21.08
N ARG A 590 18.07 0.41 21.30
CA ARG A 590 17.55 1.60 20.64
C ARG A 590 18.30 2.86 21.09
N VAL A 591 18.56 3.74 20.13
CA VAL A 591 19.16 5.07 20.36
C VAL A 591 18.21 6.18 19.89
N SER A 592 18.49 7.40 20.31
CA SER A 592 17.76 8.59 19.86
C SER A 592 18.43 9.20 18.63
N ALA A 593 17.64 9.83 17.76
CA ALA A 593 18.12 10.37 16.49
C ALA A 593 19.16 11.49 16.65
N ASP A 594 19.09 12.26 17.74
CA ASP A 594 20.06 13.30 18.11
C ASP A 594 21.42 12.74 18.58
N GLU A 595 21.50 11.44 18.86
CA GLU A 595 22.75 10.75 19.20
C GLU A 595 23.49 10.24 17.96
N LEU A 596 22.84 10.24 16.79
CA LEU A 596 23.44 9.74 15.55
C LEU A 596 24.51 10.69 15.02
N ARG A 597 25.61 10.10 14.57
CA ARG A 597 26.74 10.82 13.98
C ARG A 597 27.02 10.43 12.53
N ALA A 598 26.20 9.54 11.96
CA ALA A 598 26.25 9.22 10.55
C ALA A 598 25.93 10.48 9.72
N SER A 599 26.52 10.61 8.53
CA SER A 599 26.16 11.70 7.60
C SER A 599 24.97 11.32 6.72
N VAL A 600 24.90 10.05 6.32
CA VAL A 600 23.87 9.47 5.45
C VAL A 600 23.31 8.22 6.12
N VAL A 601 22.00 8.01 6.01
CA VAL A 601 21.35 6.75 6.37
C VAL A 601 20.72 6.17 5.10
N GLY A 602 20.97 4.89 4.84
CA GLY A 602 20.27 4.12 3.80
C GLY A 602 19.35 3.09 4.43
N GLU A 603 18.04 3.20 4.19
CA GLU A 603 17.04 2.27 4.72
C GLU A 603 16.61 1.21 3.70
N GLY A 604 17.48 0.22 3.46
CA GLY A 604 17.11 -0.95 2.66
C GLY A 604 16.15 -1.91 3.38
N GLY A 605 16.28 -2.00 4.70
CA GLY A 605 15.39 -2.73 5.60
C GLY A 605 14.08 -1.99 5.87
N ASN A 606 13.10 -2.67 6.51
CA ASN A 606 11.85 -2.03 6.93
C ASN A 606 11.95 -1.53 8.38
N LEU A 607 11.38 -0.35 8.64
CA LEU A 607 11.16 0.23 9.96
C LEU A 607 12.44 0.46 10.78
N GLY A 608 13.57 0.81 10.16
CA GLY A 608 14.81 1.12 10.89
C GLY A 608 14.67 2.25 11.91
N PHE A 609 13.85 3.24 11.53
CA PHE A 609 13.61 4.48 12.23
C PHE A 609 12.11 4.69 12.45
N THR A 610 11.73 5.28 13.58
CA THR A 610 10.40 5.91 13.67
C THR A 610 10.34 7.11 12.71
N GLN A 611 9.14 7.48 12.24
CA GLN A 611 9.01 8.64 11.36
C GLN A 611 9.53 9.93 12.01
N ARG A 612 9.30 10.11 13.31
CA ARG A 612 9.81 11.26 14.07
C ARG A 612 11.33 11.25 14.17
N ALA A 613 11.96 10.08 14.29
CA ALA A 613 13.42 9.96 14.26
C ALA A 613 14.01 10.43 12.93
N ARG A 614 13.39 10.04 11.81
CA ARG A 614 13.82 10.50 10.47
C ARG A 614 13.79 12.02 10.36
N ILE A 615 12.71 12.63 10.84
CA ILE A 615 12.51 14.08 10.85
C ILE A 615 13.56 14.78 11.73
N GLU A 616 13.80 14.28 12.94
CA GLU A 616 14.80 14.84 13.86
C GLU A 616 16.23 14.73 13.29
N TYR A 617 16.59 13.57 12.75
CA TYR A 617 17.89 13.37 12.11
C TYR A 617 18.07 14.26 10.87
N ALA A 618 17.04 14.39 10.02
CA ALA A 618 17.06 15.28 8.87
C ALA A 618 17.16 16.76 9.28
N ALA A 619 16.47 17.17 10.36
CA ALA A 619 16.56 18.53 10.90
C ALA A 619 17.97 18.87 11.40
N ALA A 620 18.73 17.87 11.86
CA ALA A 620 20.14 18.02 12.27
C ALA A 620 21.13 18.02 11.08
N GLY A 621 20.64 17.91 9.83
CA GLY A 621 21.45 17.92 8.61
C GLY A 621 21.85 16.54 8.09
N GLY A 622 21.38 15.46 8.73
CA GLY A 622 21.53 14.10 8.23
C GLY A 622 20.72 13.86 6.95
N ARG A 623 21.24 13.05 6.02
CA ARG A 623 20.51 12.67 4.80
C ARG A 623 19.81 11.33 4.98
N ILE A 624 18.48 11.35 4.92
CA ILE A 624 17.61 10.17 4.98
C ILE A 624 16.30 10.49 4.23
N ASN A 625 15.72 9.50 3.54
CA ASN A 625 14.34 9.58 3.06
C ASN A 625 13.42 8.84 4.04
N ALA A 626 12.49 8.03 3.52
CA ALA A 626 11.74 7.05 4.29
C ALA A 626 11.95 5.67 3.65
N ASP A 627 11.88 4.60 4.45
CA ASP A 627 12.07 3.22 3.99
C ASP A 627 11.16 2.82 2.81
N PHE A 628 9.90 3.25 2.81
CA PHE A 628 8.95 3.00 1.72
C PHE A 628 9.32 3.69 0.40
N ILE A 629 10.26 4.63 0.41
CA ILE A 629 10.90 5.18 -0.79
C ILE A 629 12.09 4.31 -1.18
N ASP A 630 13.03 4.14 -0.26
CA ASP A 630 14.34 3.54 -0.56
C ASP A 630 14.22 2.05 -0.92
N ASN A 631 13.37 1.29 -0.23
CA ASN A 631 13.23 -0.16 -0.45
C ASN A 631 12.06 -0.55 -1.39
N ALA A 632 11.49 0.42 -2.11
CA ALA A 632 10.34 0.22 -3.01
C ALA A 632 10.63 -0.72 -4.19
N ALA A 633 11.88 -0.78 -4.65
CA ALA A 633 12.31 -1.58 -5.80
C ALA A 633 11.94 -3.07 -5.70
N GLY A 634 11.96 -3.64 -4.49
CA GLY A 634 11.54 -5.02 -4.26
C GLY A 634 10.06 -5.23 -4.62
N VAL A 635 9.19 -4.32 -4.21
CA VAL A 635 7.74 -4.46 -4.50
C VAL A 635 7.46 -4.16 -5.98
N ALA A 636 8.16 -3.18 -6.57
CA ALA A 636 8.04 -2.84 -7.99
C ALA A 636 8.47 -3.98 -8.94
N THR A 637 9.56 -4.68 -8.61
CA THR A 637 9.98 -5.89 -9.37
C THR A 637 8.90 -6.96 -9.34
N SER A 638 8.30 -7.13 -8.17
CA SER A 638 7.26 -8.11 -7.97
C SER A 638 5.95 -7.74 -8.68
N ASP A 639 5.64 -6.44 -8.83
CA ASP A 639 4.54 -5.96 -9.69
C ASP A 639 4.78 -6.32 -11.16
N ARG A 640 5.97 -5.99 -11.68
CA ARG A 640 6.37 -6.33 -13.05
C ARG A 640 6.28 -7.82 -13.32
N GLU A 641 6.73 -8.67 -12.39
CA GLU A 641 6.62 -10.13 -12.51
C GLU A 641 5.18 -10.58 -12.74
N VAL A 642 4.24 -10.10 -11.92
CA VAL A 642 2.83 -10.51 -11.99
C VAL A 642 2.21 -10.05 -13.32
N ASN A 643 2.42 -8.79 -13.72
CA ASN A 643 1.86 -8.28 -14.98
C ASN A 643 2.47 -8.96 -16.21
N ILE A 644 3.78 -9.27 -16.20
CA ILE A 644 4.39 -10.05 -17.29
C ILE A 644 3.77 -11.44 -17.37
N LYS A 645 3.54 -12.12 -16.23
CA LYS A 645 2.88 -13.43 -16.21
C LYS A 645 1.45 -13.37 -16.72
N ILE A 646 0.69 -12.32 -16.38
CA ILE A 646 -0.66 -12.07 -16.91
C ILE A 646 -0.61 -11.87 -18.43
N ALA A 647 0.28 -11.02 -18.93
CA ALA A 647 0.44 -10.77 -20.36
C ALA A 647 0.81 -12.04 -21.14
N LEU A 648 1.60 -12.92 -20.53
CA LEU A 648 2.09 -14.15 -21.16
C LEU A 648 1.27 -15.41 -20.81
N ALA A 649 0.09 -15.26 -20.21
CA ALA A 649 -0.72 -16.38 -19.72
C ALA A 649 -1.14 -17.37 -20.83
N ALA A 650 -1.21 -16.92 -22.08
CA ALA A 650 -1.54 -17.78 -23.23
C ALA A 650 -0.39 -18.67 -23.70
N LEU A 651 0.86 -18.40 -23.29
CA LEU A 651 2.01 -19.23 -23.60
C LEU A 651 2.07 -20.46 -22.67
N ASP A 652 2.69 -21.55 -23.15
CA ASP A 652 2.99 -22.66 -22.27
C ASP A 652 4.00 -22.25 -21.18
N ALA A 653 3.93 -22.91 -20.02
CA ALA A 653 4.73 -22.57 -18.85
C ALA A 653 6.25 -22.56 -19.13
N THR A 654 6.74 -23.40 -20.05
CA THR A 654 8.19 -23.47 -20.36
C THR A 654 8.63 -22.24 -21.13
N SER A 655 7.91 -21.90 -22.20
CA SER A 655 8.20 -20.73 -23.04
C SER A 655 8.05 -19.43 -22.25
N ARG A 656 6.98 -19.30 -21.46
CA ARG A 656 6.74 -18.15 -20.60
C ARG A 656 7.86 -17.96 -19.58
N ASN A 657 8.26 -19.02 -18.87
CA ASN A 657 9.31 -18.92 -17.85
C ASN A 657 10.67 -18.58 -18.46
N ALA A 658 10.97 -19.07 -19.67
CA ALA A 658 12.18 -18.71 -20.39
C ALA A 658 12.21 -17.22 -20.76
N LEU A 659 11.10 -16.67 -21.25
CA LEU A 659 10.98 -15.24 -21.56
C LEU A 659 11.04 -14.36 -20.31
N LEU A 660 10.37 -14.76 -19.22
CA LEU A 660 10.44 -14.06 -17.94
C LEU A 660 11.88 -14.00 -17.43
N ALA A 661 12.62 -15.11 -17.46
CA ALA A 661 14.03 -15.14 -17.06
C ALA A 661 14.91 -14.25 -17.97
N ALA A 662 14.66 -14.24 -19.27
CA ALA A 662 15.39 -13.38 -20.22
C ALA A 662 15.13 -11.88 -20.00
N ALA A 663 13.94 -11.51 -19.54
CA ALA A 663 13.55 -10.12 -19.29
C ALA A 663 14.04 -9.56 -17.93
N GLN A 664 14.73 -10.36 -17.11
CA GLN A 664 15.12 -10.00 -15.74
C GLN A 664 15.92 -8.69 -15.66
N ASP A 665 16.90 -8.50 -16.54
CA ASP A 665 17.76 -7.31 -16.53
C ASP A 665 17.00 -6.06 -16.99
N GLU A 666 16.13 -6.19 -18.01
CA GLU A 666 15.25 -5.10 -18.46
C GLU A 666 14.28 -4.65 -17.34
N VAL A 667 13.73 -5.61 -16.57
CA VAL A 667 12.89 -5.31 -15.40
C VAL A 667 13.71 -4.58 -14.33
N ALA A 668 14.92 -5.06 -14.03
CA ALA A 668 15.77 -4.43 -13.03
C ALA A 668 16.10 -2.97 -13.41
N ASP A 669 16.46 -2.72 -14.68
CA ASP A 669 16.80 -1.38 -15.16
C ASP A 669 15.60 -0.43 -15.09
N SER A 670 14.42 -0.89 -15.50
CA SER A 670 13.18 -0.10 -15.42
C SER A 670 12.83 0.27 -13.98
N VAL A 671 12.90 -0.69 -13.04
CA VAL A 671 12.61 -0.48 -11.61
C VAL A 671 13.61 0.47 -10.96
N LEU A 672 14.90 0.37 -11.31
CA LEU A 672 15.93 1.24 -10.77
C LEU A 672 15.85 2.65 -11.32
N LYS A 673 15.50 2.83 -12.60
CA LYS A 673 15.19 4.16 -13.18
C LYS A 673 14.02 4.81 -12.43
N ALA A 674 12.95 4.07 -12.15
CA ALA A 674 11.81 4.59 -11.38
C ALA A 674 12.23 5.00 -9.94
N SER A 675 13.08 4.19 -9.29
CA SER A 675 13.62 4.51 -7.97
C SER A 675 14.47 5.79 -8.00
N ALA A 676 15.31 5.96 -9.04
CA ALA A 676 16.12 7.17 -9.24
C ALA A 676 15.25 8.42 -9.46
N ASP A 677 14.21 8.31 -10.27
CA ASP A 677 13.27 9.39 -10.53
C ASP A 677 12.53 9.81 -9.26
N GLN A 678 12.10 8.86 -8.43
CA GLN A 678 11.43 9.15 -7.16
C GLN A 678 12.38 9.79 -6.13
N THR A 679 13.60 9.30 -5.99
CA THR A 679 14.61 9.93 -5.11
C THR A 679 14.91 11.36 -5.57
N LEU A 680 15.07 11.58 -6.88
CA LEU A 680 15.31 12.91 -7.45
C LEU A 680 14.12 13.85 -7.22
N ALA A 681 12.89 13.35 -7.33
CA ALA A 681 11.69 14.14 -7.03
C ALA A 681 11.71 14.70 -5.61
N ILE A 682 12.14 13.90 -4.62
CA ILE A 682 12.28 14.35 -3.22
C ILE A 682 13.39 15.40 -3.08
N SER A 683 14.52 15.24 -3.77
CA SER A 683 15.59 16.24 -3.77
C SER A 683 15.17 17.57 -4.40
N LEU A 684 14.39 17.53 -5.48
CA LEU A 684 13.81 18.74 -6.09
C LEU A 684 12.78 19.39 -5.18
N ALA A 685 11.91 18.58 -4.56
CA ALA A 685 10.93 19.08 -3.60
C ALA A 685 11.61 19.72 -2.38
N GLU A 686 12.70 19.14 -1.86
CA GLU A 686 13.50 19.70 -0.76
C GLU A 686 14.15 21.03 -1.16
N HIS A 687 14.73 21.09 -2.36
CA HIS A 687 15.32 22.31 -2.90
C HIS A 687 14.33 23.48 -2.95
N ARG A 688 13.07 23.21 -3.35
CA ARG A 688 12.01 24.22 -3.43
C ARG A 688 11.23 24.41 -2.12
N ALA A 689 11.41 23.55 -1.12
CA ALA A 689 10.54 23.50 0.05
C ALA A 689 10.42 24.81 0.83
N PRO A 690 11.49 25.62 1.00
CA PRO A 690 11.36 26.92 1.65
C PRO A 690 10.46 27.90 0.89
N ALA A 691 10.56 27.91 -0.44
CA ALA A 691 9.74 28.79 -1.29
C ALA A 691 8.28 28.33 -1.39
N LEU A 692 8.03 27.03 -1.19
CA LEU A 692 6.71 26.41 -1.32
C LEU A 692 6.04 26.06 0.02
N LEU A 693 6.55 26.52 1.16
CA LEU A 693 6.10 26.04 2.46
C LEU A 693 4.60 26.30 2.72
N ASP A 694 4.11 27.49 2.36
CA ASP A 694 2.70 27.86 2.50
C ASP A 694 1.81 26.98 1.59
N GLN A 695 2.26 26.66 0.37
CA GLN A 695 1.53 25.75 -0.51
C GLN A 695 1.59 24.31 -0.03
N HIS A 696 2.69 23.88 0.57
CA HIS A 696 2.78 22.57 1.24
C HIS A 696 1.84 22.49 2.44
N GLU A 697 1.67 23.55 3.23
CA GLU A 697 0.71 23.59 4.33
C GLU A 697 -0.72 23.35 3.83
N ARG A 698 -1.12 24.05 2.77
CA ARG A 698 -2.44 23.90 2.14
C ARG A 698 -2.64 22.50 1.55
N LEU A 699 -1.64 21.95 0.88
CA LEU A 699 -1.69 20.57 0.38
C LEU A 699 -1.91 19.58 1.54
N ILE A 700 -1.24 19.77 2.68
CA ILE A 700 -1.45 18.90 3.85
C ILE A 700 -2.89 19.04 4.37
N GLU A 701 -3.43 20.25 4.43
CA GLU A 701 -4.81 20.49 4.85
C GLU A 701 -5.82 19.82 3.91
N ASP A 702 -5.60 19.93 2.60
CA ASP A 702 -6.44 19.31 1.58
C ASP A 702 -6.40 17.78 1.68
N LEU A 703 -5.21 17.17 1.72
CA LEU A 703 -5.04 15.73 1.88
C LEU A 703 -5.69 15.19 3.18
N VAL A 704 -5.67 15.98 4.26
CA VAL A 704 -6.35 15.62 5.52
C VAL A 704 -7.86 15.76 5.40
N SER A 705 -8.35 16.83 4.76
CA SER A 705 -9.77 17.08 4.53
C SER A 705 -10.40 16.01 3.62
N ALA A 706 -9.67 15.58 2.58
CA ALA A 706 -10.05 14.50 1.69
C ALA A 706 -9.97 13.10 2.33
N GLY A 707 -9.47 12.99 3.57
CA GLY A 707 -9.32 11.71 4.26
C GLY A 707 -8.18 10.83 3.72
N ALA A 708 -7.31 11.36 2.85
CA ALA A 708 -6.18 10.63 2.28
C ALA A 708 -5.11 10.30 3.33
N MET A 709 -4.98 11.15 4.36
CA MET A 709 -4.03 10.93 5.45
C MET A 709 -4.46 11.61 6.75
N LYS A 710 -3.77 11.29 7.85
CA LYS A 710 -3.92 11.97 9.15
C LYS A 710 -2.60 12.61 9.54
N ARG A 711 -2.57 13.95 9.65
CA ARG A 711 -1.37 14.75 9.96
C ARG A 711 -0.53 14.19 11.12
N VAL A 712 -1.18 13.86 12.24
CA VAL A 712 -0.49 13.34 13.44
C VAL A 712 0.11 11.96 13.23
N GLU A 713 -0.59 11.06 12.54
CA GLU A 713 -0.11 9.68 12.31
C GLU A 713 1.10 9.67 11.37
N GLU A 714 1.15 10.58 10.40
CA GLU A 714 2.28 10.75 9.48
C GLU A 714 3.40 11.64 10.05
N SER A 715 3.27 12.10 11.31
CA SER A 715 4.21 13.00 11.98
C SER A 715 4.49 14.31 11.23
N LEU A 716 3.52 14.81 10.46
CA LEU A 716 3.65 16.09 9.76
C LEU A 716 3.49 17.27 10.72
N PRO A 717 4.20 18.39 10.48
CA PRO A 717 4.16 19.56 11.35
C PRO A 717 2.78 20.21 11.38
N ASP A 718 2.43 20.80 12.52
CA ASP A 718 1.25 21.66 12.64
C ASP A 718 1.53 23.09 12.14
N ALA A 719 0.48 23.90 12.04
CA ALA A 719 0.59 25.29 11.56
C ALA A 719 1.57 26.14 12.38
N LYS A 720 1.70 25.86 13.69
CA LYS A 720 2.63 26.59 14.56
C LYS A 720 4.08 26.23 14.24
N ALA A 721 4.37 24.95 14.06
CA ALA A 721 5.69 24.47 13.67
C ALA A 721 6.08 24.97 12.27
N LEU A 722 5.13 24.97 11.32
CA LEU A 722 5.33 25.52 9.98
C LEU A 722 5.62 27.03 10.01
N ALA A 723 4.89 27.81 10.79
CA ALA A 723 5.15 29.24 10.95
C ALA A 723 6.56 29.54 11.51
N VAL A 724 7.05 28.71 12.46
CA VAL A 724 8.42 28.82 12.97
C VAL A 724 9.45 28.52 11.88
N ARG A 725 9.23 27.49 11.06
CA ARG A 725 10.12 27.16 9.93
C ARG A 725 10.11 28.25 8.86
N ALA A 726 8.94 28.81 8.54
CA ALA A 726 8.82 29.93 7.61
C ALA A 726 9.66 31.13 8.05
N GLN A 727 9.59 31.50 9.34
CA GLN A 727 10.41 32.59 9.91
C GLN A 727 11.92 32.29 9.86
N ALA A 728 12.30 31.02 9.90
CA ALA A 728 13.68 30.57 9.77
C ALA A 728 14.14 30.37 8.31
N GLY A 729 13.28 30.62 7.31
CA GLY A 729 13.58 30.36 5.90
C GLY A 729 13.74 28.86 5.58
N GLN A 730 13.12 27.99 6.37
CA GLN A 730 13.16 26.54 6.23
C GLN A 730 11.86 26.02 5.63
N GLY A 731 11.91 24.88 4.94
CA GLY A 731 10.75 24.20 4.37
C GLY A 731 10.36 22.92 5.13
N LEU A 732 9.59 22.05 4.46
CA LEU A 732 9.46 20.65 4.86
C LEU A 732 10.78 19.89 4.62
N LEU A 733 11.01 18.87 5.43
CA LEU A 733 12.19 18.00 5.39
C LEU A 733 11.94 16.78 4.49
N ARG A 734 13.00 16.12 4.02
CA ARG A 734 12.91 14.97 3.10
C ARG A 734 11.94 13.87 3.55
N PRO A 735 11.92 13.43 4.83
CA PRO A 735 10.97 12.40 5.26
C PRO A 735 9.50 12.87 5.24
N GLU A 736 9.25 14.16 5.40
CA GLU A 736 7.92 14.76 5.31
C GLU A 736 7.51 14.88 3.83
N LEU A 737 8.43 15.32 2.96
CA LEU A 737 8.22 15.40 1.51
C LEU A 737 7.99 14.03 0.87
N ALA A 738 8.65 12.97 1.37
CA ALA A 738 8.40 11.59 0.95
C ALA A 738 6.93 11.18 1.17
N VAL A 739 6.33 11.60 2.29
CA VAL A 739 4.90 11.38 2.57
C VAL A 739 4.04 12.17 1.57
N LEU A 740 4.34 13.45 1.35
CA LEU A 740 3.58 14.29 0.40
C LEU A 740 3.64 13.74 -1.02
N VAL A 741 4.79 13.27 -1.48
CA VAL A 741 4.96 12.63 -2.80
C VAL A 741 4.08 11.38 -2.90
N ALA A 742 4.18 10.47 -1.93
CA ALA A 742 3.40 9.23 -1.95
C ALA A 742 1.88 9.48 -1.88
N GLN A 743 1.44 10.40 -1.02
CA GLN A 743 0.01 10.71 -0.88
C GLN A 743 -0.54 11.48 -2.08
N SER A 744 0.24 12.38 -2.69
CA SER A 744 -0.15 13.03 -3.95
C SER A 744 -0.36 12.00 -5.05
N LYS A 745 0.52 10.99 -5.17
CA LYS A 745 0.33 9.89 -6.13
C LYS A 745 -0.94 9.09 -5.86
N ASN A 746 -1.23 8.79 -4.59
CA ASN A 746 -2.44 8.04 -4.23
C ASN A 746 -3.73 8.79 -4.62
N VAL A 747 -3.82 10.08 -4.29
CA VAL A 747 -4.99 10.91 -4.62
C VAL A 747 -5.14 11.05 -6.13
N LEU A 748 -4.07 11.39 -6.84
CA LEU A 748 -4.10 11.52 -8.30
C LEU A 748 -4.45 10.21 -9.00
N THR A 749 -3.98 9.06 -8.49
CA THR A 749 -4.37 7.75 -9.04
C THR A 749 -5.88 7.54 -8.95
N ALA A 750 -6.50 7.91 -7.82
CA ALA A 750 -7.94 7.79 -7.65
C ALA A 750 -8.71 8.76 -8.58
N GLU A 751 -8.29 10.03 -8.65
CA GLU A 751 -8.94 11.06 -9.46
C GLU A 751 -8.84 10.76 -10.96
N LEU A 752 -7.65 10.42 -11.45
CA LEU A 752 -7.42 10.09 -12.86
C LEU A 752 -8.11 8.76 -13.21
N GLY A 753 -8.10 7.78 -12.31
CA GLY A 753 -8.79 6.52 -12.49
C GLY A 753 -10.32 6.65 -12.64
N ALA A 754 -10.92 7.66 -12.00
CA ALA A 754 -12.33 7.99 -12.13
C ALA A 754 -12.67 8.87 -13.37
N SER A 755 -11.68 9.17 -14.23
CA SER A 755 -11.82 10.07 -15.37
C SER A 755 -11.62 9.37 -16.73
N ALA A 756 -11.78 10.08 -17.85
CA ALA A 756 -11.47 9.56 -19.19
C ALA A 756 -9.99 9.69 -19.60
N VAL A 757 -9.13 10.25 -18.73
CA VAL A 757 -7.69 10.45 -19.01
C VAL A 757 -6.96 9.18 -19.43
N PRO A 758 -7.15 8.02 -18.77
CA PRO A 758 -6.39 6.81 -19.11
C PRO A 758 -6.70 6.26 -20.50
N ASP A 759 -7.89 6.57 -21.04
CA ASP A 759 -8.32 6.14 -22.37
C ASP A 759 -7.90 7.14 -23.47
N ASN A 760 -7.24 8.25 -23.10
CA ASN A 760 -6.78 9.24 -24.06
C ASN A 760 -5.55 8.71 -24.83
N GLN A 761 -5.60 8.82 -26.16
CA GLN A 761 -4.56 8.32 -27.06
C GLN A 761 -3.15 8.87 -26.77
N ILE A 762 -3.02 10.05 -26.13
CA ILE A 762 -1.71 10.59 -25.74
C ILE A 762 -0.96 9.69 -24.75
N PHE A 763 -1.67 8.84 -24.00
CA PHE A 763 -1.08 7.91 -23.05
C PHE A 763 -1.02 6.46 -23.56
N ALA A 764 -1.37 6.21 -24.82
CA ALA A 764 -1.42 4.86 -25.38
C ALA A 764 -0.07 4.12 -25.28
N ASP A 765 1.05 4.83 -25.43
CA ASP A 765 2.40 4.25 -25.38
C ASP A 765 2.85 3.90 -23.95
N ARG A 766 2.14 4.35 -22.91
CA ARG A 766 2.51 4.07 -21.51
C ARG A 766 2.40 2.60 -21.16
N LEU A 767 1.41 1.91 -21.73
CA LEU A 767 1.23 0.49 -21.51
C LEU A 767 2.39 -0.36 -22.07
N PRO A 768 2.77 -0.26 -23.36
CA PRO A 768 3.94 -0.99 -23.85
C PRO A 768 5.25 -0.55 -23.19
N GLN A 769 5.43 0.73 -22.85
CA GLN A 769 6.62 1.21 -22.12
C GLN A 769 6.77 0.62 -20.71
N TYR A 770 5.68 0.16 -20.10
CA TYR A 770 5.70 -0.53 -18.82
C TYR A 770 6.28 -1.95 -18.93
N PHE A 771 6.14 -2.63 -20.06
CA PHE A 771 6.67 -3.98 -20.23
C PHE A 771 8.10 -3.98 -20.79
N PRO A 772 8.92 -5.00 -20.47
CA PRO A 772 10.20 -5.21 -21.15
C PRO A 772 10.00 -5.29 -22.66
N SER A 773 10.96 -4.75 -23.42
CA SER A 773 10.90 -4.73 -24.89
C SER A 773 10.79 -6.15 -25.46
N SER A 774 11.51 -7.11 -24.87
CA SER A 774 11.42 -8.54 -25.20
C SER A 774 10.01 -9.13 -25.03
N VAL A 775 9.27 -8.67 -24.02
CA VAL A 775 7.89 -9.11 -23.76
C VAL A 775 6.92 -8.47 -24.77
N VAL A 776 7.09 -7.18 -25.06
CA VAL A 776 6.28 -6.47 -26.05
C VAL A 776 6.46 -7.07 -27.45
N GLU A 777 7.69 -7.41 -27.83
CA GLU A 777 7.98 -8.06 -29.12
C GLU A 777 7.38 -9.46 -29.22
N ALA A 778 7.42 -10.23 -28.13
CA ALA A 778 6.91 -11.60 -28.10
C ALA A 778 5.38 -11.70 -28.03
N ALA A 779 4.71 -10.73 -27.39
CA ALA A 779 3.27 -10.77 -27.12
C ALA A 779 2.58 -9.39 -27.22
N PRO A 780 2.66 -8.71 -28.38
CA PRO A 780 2.15 -7.33 -28.53
C PRO A 780 0.65 -7.23 -28.30
N ASP A 781 -0.14 -8.15 -28.85
CA ASP A 781 -1.60 -8.16 -28.70
C ASP A 781 -2.02 -8.36 -27.24
N ALA A 782 -1.32 -9.24 -26.51
CA ALA A 782 -1.62 -9.53 -25.12
C ALA A 782 -1.24 -8.38 -24.18
N VAL A 783 -0.16 -7.65 -24.48
CA VAL A 783 0.18 -6.40 -23.81
C VAL A 783 -0.89 -5.34 -24.09
N GLN A 784 -1.34 -5.19 -25.35
CA GLN A 784 -2.35 -4.21 -25.70
C GLN A 784 -3.71 -4.49 -25.06
N SER A 785 -4.11 -5.76 -24.95
CA SER A 785 -5.35 -6.19 -24.30
C SER A 785 -5.16 -6.53 -22.81
N HIS A 786 -4.07 -6.07 -22.18
CA HIS A 786 -3.76 -6.41 -20.80
C HIS A 786 -4.88 -5.95 -19.87
N ARG A 787 -5.36 -6.84 -18.99
CA ARG A 787 -6.54 -6.58 -18.16
C ARG A 787 -6.38 -5.38 -17.22
N LEU A 788 -5.18 -5.22 -16.67
CA LEU A 788 -4.82 -4.05 -15.84
C LEU A 788 -4.24 -2.91 -16.66
N GLY A 789 -4.41 -2.90 -17.98
CA GLY A 789 -3.78 -1.92 -18.86
C GLY A 789 -4.15 -0.48 -18.46
N ARG A 790 -5.40 -0.26 -18.08
CA ARG A 790 -5.88 1.04 -17.58
C ARG A 790 -5.19 1.45 -16.27
N ASP A 791 -5.11 0.55 -15.28
CA ASP A 791 -4.44 0.80 -14.00
C ASP A 791 -2.94 1.10 -14.20
N ILE A 792 -2.27 0.33 -15.08
CA ILE A 792 -0.85 0.52 -15.42
C ILE A 792 -0.62 1.91 -16.04
N ILE A 793 -1.49 2.33 -16.97
CA ILE A 793 -1.41 3.66 -17.58
C ILE A 793 -1.57 4.74 -16.51
N ILE A 794 -2.59 4.64 -15.65
CA ILE A 794 -2.83 5.64 -14.59
C ILE A 794 -1.61 5.77 -13.69
N THR A 795 -1.12 4.66 -13.12
CA THR A 795 0.01 4.68 -12.20
C THR A 795 1.27 5.21 -12.89
N SER A 796 1.53 4.85 -14.15
CA SER A 796 2.70 5.34 -14.88
C SER A 796 2.62 6.85 -15.14
N VAL A 797 1.45 7.36 -15.51
CA VAL A 797 1.23 8.81 -15.74
C VAL A 797 1.37 9.58 -14.44
N VAL A 798 0.78 9.09 -13.34
CA VAL A 798 0.84 9.75 -12.04
C VAL A 798 2.26 9.73 -11.47
N ASP A 799 2.96 8.60 -11.58
CA ASP A 799 4.35 8.48 -11.12
C ASP A 799 5.25 9.48 -11.85
N GLU A 800 5.19 9.53 -13.18
CA GLU A 800 5.93 10.51 -13.98
C GLU A 800 5.56 11.94 -13.57
N LEU A 801 4.26 12.27 -13.59
CA LEU A 801 3.79 13.62 -13.34
C LEU A 801 4.28 14.13 -11.98
N VAL A 802 4.05 13.38 -10.90
CA VAL A 802 4.48 13.81 -9.55
C VAL A 802 6.01 13.88 -9.46
N ASN A 803 6.73 12.94 -10.08
CA ASN A 803 8.19 12.96 -10.07
C ASN A 803 8.76 14.15 -10.86
N ARG A 804 8.04 14.64 -11.88
CA ARG A 804 8.49 15.70 -12.78
C ARG A 804 8.09 17.09 -12.31
N VAL A 805 6.85 17.32 -11.85
CA VAL A 805 6.38 18.66 -11.43
C VAL A 805 6.32 18.86 -9.91
N GLY A 806 6.50 17.79 -9.12
CA GLY A 806 6.55 17.83 -7.66
C GLY A 806 5.18 17.68 -6.97
N PRO A 807 5.17 17.43 -5.65
CA PRO A 807 3.95 17.28 -4.89
C PRO A 807 3.15 18.60 -4.86
N GLY A 808 1.84 18.50 -5.08
CA GLY A 808 0.92 19.64 -5.02
C GLY A 808 0.92 20.61 -6.22
N ALA A 809 1.69 20.37 -7.28
CA ALA A 809 1.66 21.23 -8.47
C ALA A 809 0.27 21.26 -9.13
N LEU A 810 -0.40 20.11 -9.22
CA LEU A 810 -1.76 20.02 -9.74
C LEU A 810 -2.74 20.73 -8.82
N PHE A 811 -2.69 20.47 -7.51
CA PHE A 811 -3.49 21.17 -6.51
C PHE A 811 -3.37 22.71 -6.64
N ARG A 812 -2.15 23.25 -6.83
CA ARG A 812 -1.97 24.70 -7.08
C ARG A 812 -2.68 25.18 -8.34
N LEU A 813 -2.66 24.39 -9.43
CA LEU A 813 -3.38 24.73 -10.66
C LEU A 813 -4.90 24.68 -10.45
N GLU A 814 -5.41 23.72 -9.67
CA GLU A 814 -6.82 23.65 -9.29
C GLU A 814 -7.25 24.88 -8.48
N GLU A 815 -6.48 25.25 -7.45
CA GLU A 815 -6.74 26.45 -6.65
C GLU A 815 -6.70 27.73 -7.50
N HIS A 816 -5.74 27.80 -8.42
CA HIS A 816 -5.48 29.01 -9.19
C HIS A 816 -6.40 29.19 -10.40
N LEU A 817 -6.82 28.10 -11.04
CA LEU A 817 -7.57 28.12 -12.30
C LEU A 817 -8.98 27.54 -12.20
N GLY A 818 -9.32 26.86 -11.10
CA GLY A 818 -10.58 26.14 -10.95
C GLY A 818 -10.72 24.95 -11.90
N VAL A 819 -9.60 24.40 -12.36
CA VAL A 819 -9.54 23.15 -13.14
C VAL A 819 -9.51 21.94 -12.19
N HIS A 820 -9.57 20.72 -12.75
CA HIS A 820 -9.35 19.50 -11.98
C HIS A 820 -8.09 18.77 -12.46
N SER A 821 -7.60 17.82 -11.65
CA SER A 821 -6.45 16.97 -11.96
C SER A 821 -6.48 16.33 -13.36
N PRO A 822 -7.63 15.85 -13.89
CA PRO A 822 -7.70 15.33 -15.26
C PRO A 822 -7.29 16.32 -16.35
N GLU A 823 -7.77 17.58 -16.30
CA GLU A 823 -7.38 18.59 -17.28
C GLU A 823 -5.90 18.97 -17.13
N ALA A 824 -5.42 19.08 -15.89
CA ALA A 824 -4.03 19.39 -15.61
C ALA A 824 -3.07 18.30 -16.08
N ALA A 825 -3.43 17.02 -15.94
CA ALA A 825 -2.64 15.89 -16.46
C ALA A 825 -2.55 15.91 -17.99
N LEU A 826 -3.63 16.25 -18.69
CA LEU A 826 -3.60 16.42 -20.15
C LEU A 826 -2.75 17.62 -20.57
N ALA A 827 -2.83 18.74 -19.84
CA ALA A 827 -1.98 19.90 -20.09
C ALA A 827 -0.49 19.57 -19.89
N TYR A 828 -0.16 18.82 -18.83
CA TYR A 828 1.20 18.32 -18.61
C TYR A 828 1.71 17.52 -19.80
N ALA A 829 0.92 16.56 -20.29
CA ALA A 829 1.32 15.71 -21.40
C ALA A 829 1.57 16.51 -22.69
N VAL A 830 0.72 17.50 -23.01
CA VAL A 830 0.92 18.40 -24.15
C VAL A 830 2.19 19.22 -24.01
N VAL A 831 2.36 19.88 -22.87
CA VAL A 831 3.51 20.76 -22.62
C VAL A 831 4.81 19.96 -22.64
N SER A 832 4.81 18.79 -22.00
CA SER A 832 5.97 17.90 -21.94
C SER A 832 6.45 17.48 -23.33
N GLU A 833 5.50 17.08 -24.20
CA GLU A 833 5.78 16.64 -25.57
C GLU A 833 6.24 17.80 -26.46
N VAL A 834 5.54 18.94 -26.42
CA VAL A 834 5.88 20.11 -27.26
C VAL A 834 7.27 20.67 -26.91
N LEU A 835 7.61 20.69 -25.62
CA LEU A 835 8.91 21.20 -25.14
C LEU A 835 10.04 20.16 -25.20
N GLY A 836 9.72 18.87 -25.40
CA GLY A 836 10.72 17.79 -25.37
C GLY A 836 11.39 17.65 -24.00
N THR A 837 10.61 17.64 -22.91
CA THR A 837 11.19 17.80 -21.56
C THR A 837 11.99 16.60 -21.07
N GLU A 838 11.73 15.38 -21.55
CA GLU A 838 12.54 14.20 -21.20
C GLU A 838 13.94 14.29 -21.83
N ASP A 839 14.08 14.85 -23.04
CA ASP A 839 15.39 15.10 -23.65
C ASP A 839 16.17 16.15 -22.86
N LEU A 840 15.52 17.26 -22.50
CA LEU A 840 16.13 18.32 -21.67
C LEU A 840 16.60 17.77 -20.31
N ARG A 841 15.76 16.98 -19.67
CA ARG A 841 16.08 16.31 -18.40
C ARG A 841 17.28 15.37 -18.56
N SER A 842 17.27 14.54 -19.60
CA SER A 842 18.35 13.59 -19.87
C SER A 842 19.68 14.30 -20.14
N GLU A 843 19.67 15.40 -20.87
CA GLU A 843 20.87 16.21 -21.09
C GLU A 843 21.41 16.83 -19.79
N ILE A 844 20.54 17.32 -18.91
CA ILE A 844 20.97 17.86 -17.61
C ILE A 844 21.60 16.76 -16.75
N LEU A 845 20.95 15.60 -16.63
CA LEU A 845 21.41 14.51 -15.77
C LEU A 845 22.70 13.85 -16.28
N ASN A 846 22.95 13.87 -17.58
CA ASN A 846 24.17 13.35 -18.20
C ASN A 846 25.27 14.41 -18.41
N SER A 847 25.06 15.64 -17.92
CA SER A 847 26.06 16.70 -18.02
C SER A 847 27.11 16.60 -16.91
N ASP A 848 28.27 17.23 -17.12
CA ASP A 848 29.35 17.34 -16.13
C ASP A 848 29.04 18.34 -14.98
N LEU A 849 27.78 18.78 -14.84
CA LEU A 849 27.35 19.68 -13.77
C LEU A 849 27.40 18.98 -12.41
N SER A 850 27.70 19.75 -11.36
CA SER A 850 27.56 19.28 -9.98
C SER A 850 26.11 18.86 -9.71
N ALA A 851 25.89 17.93 -8.76
CA ALA A 851 24.54 17.51 -8.39
C ALA A 851 23.64 18.70 -7.97
N GLY A 852 24.24 19.70 -7.31
CA GLY A 852 23.56 20.94 -6.93
C GLY A 852 23.15 21.81 -8.12
N ASP A 853 23.99 21.93 -9.16
CA ASP A 853 23.66 22.70 -10.35
C ASP A 853 22.67 21.97 -11.26
N GLN A 854 22.75 20.63 -11.34
CA GLN A 854 21.72 19.82 -11.98
C GLN A 854 20.34 20.07 -11.33
N LEU A 855 20.27 20.11 -9.99
CA LEU A 855 19.03 20.42 -9.26
C LEU A 855 18.46 21.79 -9.63
N LYS A 856 19.29 22.82 -9.76
CA LYS A 856 18.85 24.18 -10.16
C LYS A 856 18.27 24.19 -11.58
N SER A 857 18.94 23.52 -12.53
CA SER A 857 18.45 23.41 -13.91
C SER A 857 17.12 22.66 -13.99
N LEU A 858 16.98 21.58 -13.19
CA LEU A 858 15.74 20.81 -13.12
C LEU A 858 14.61 21.58 -12.42
N ASP A 859 14.87 22.33 -11.35
CA ASP A 859 13.89 23.25 -10.75
C ASP A 859 13.40 24.28 -11.77
N ARG A 860 14.32 24.85 -12.56
CA ARG A 860 13.93 25.78 -13.63
C ARG A 860 13.03 25.12 -14.68
N LEU A 861 13.27 23.86 -15.02
CA LEU A 861 12.39 23.07 -15.88
C LEU A 861 11.01 22.83 -15.25
N GLN A 862 10.91 22.61 -13.93
CA GLN A 862 9.62 22.49 -13.23
C GLN A 862 8.81 23.78 -13.31
N GLN A 863 9.46 24.93 -13.11
CA GLN A 863 8.82 26.24 -13.22
C GLN A 863 8.32 26.51 -14.64
N LEU A 864 9.08 26.10 -15.66
CA LEU A 864 8.67 26.18 -17.06
C LEU A 864 7.41 25.32 -17.31
N LEU A 865 7.42 24.06 -16.87
CA LEU A 865 6.29 23.15 -16.99
C LEU A 865 5.03 23.75 -16.36
N GLU A 866 5.11 24.20 -15.10
CA GLU A 866 3.97 24.80 -14.39
C GLU A 866 3.44 26.07 -15.09
N SER A 867 4.34 26.92 -15.60
CA SER A 867 3.96 28.14 -16.32
C SER A 867 3.24 27.84 -17.63
N GLU A 868 3.79 26.95 -18.46
CA GLU A 868 3.20 26.61 -19.76
C GLU A 868 1.91 25.79 -19.57
N MET A 869 1.83 24.92 -18.57
CA MET A 869 0.59 24.24 -18.19
C MET A 869 -0.49 25.26 -17.80
N SER A 870 -0.15 26.25 -16.97
CA SER A 870 -1.07 27.32 -16.60
C SER A 870 -1.56 28.09 -17.82
N TRP A 871 -0.69 28.36 -18.80
CA TRP A 871 -1.08 29.03 -20.04
C TRP A 871 -2.05 28.17 -20.87
N VAL A 872 -1.73 26.88 -21.09
CA VAL A 872 -2.60 25.94 -21.82
C VAL A 872 -3.99 25.86 -21.20
N LEU A 873 -4.04 25.77 -19.86
CA LEU A 873 -5.27 25.65 -19.07
C LEU A 873 -6.09 26.94 -18.98
N ARG A 874 -5.54 28.11 -19.35
CA ARG A 874 -6.30 29.39 -19.37
C ARG A 874 -6.97 29.68 -20.71
N ARG A 875 -6.65 28.93 -21.77
CA ARG A 875 -7.20 29.20 -23.11
C ARG A 875 -8.72 28.94 -23.13
N PRO A 876 -9.55 29.91 -23.57
CA PRO A 876 -10.97 29.68 -23.76
C PRO A 876 -11.19 28.70 -24.93
N GLY A 877 -11.84 27.56 -24.67
CA GLY A 877 -12.30 26.66 -25.74
C GLY A 877 -13.51 27.24 -26.48
N ALA A 878 -13.90 26.60 -27.59
CA ALA A 878 -14.97 27.05 -28.50
C ALA A 878 -16.37 27.24 -27.85
N ALA A 879 -16.56 26.80 -26.61
CA ALA A 879 -17.80 26.94 -25.82
C ALA A 879 -17.58 27.59 -24.43
N GLY A 880 -16.44 28.27 -24.20
CA GLY A 880 -16.11 28.83 -22.89
C GLY A 880 -15.73 27.79 -21.82
N ARG A 881 -15.49 26.54 -22.21
CA ARG A 881 -14.90 25.49 -21.37
C ARG A 881 -13.44 25.27 -21.77
N PHE A 882 -12.57 25.06 -20.79
CA PHE A 882 -11.18 24.65 -21.00
C PHE A 882 -11.18 23.23 -21.60
N ILE A 883 -10.77 23.07 -22.85
CA ILE A 883 -10.64 21.74 -23.49
C ILE A 883 -9.22 21.65 -24.03
N VAL A 884 -8.37 20.89 -23.33
CA VAL A 884 -7.07 20.45 -23.86
C VAL A 884 -7.35 19.36 -24.89
N ASN A 885 -6.92 19.56 -26.13
CA ASN A 885 -7.02 18.54 -27.18
C ASN A 885 -5.60 18.09 -27.51
N PRO A 886 -5.08 17.04 -26.85
CA PRO A 886 -3.65 16.85 -26.79
C PRO A 886 -2.99 16.68 -28.16
N ARG A 887 -3.59 15.86 -29.04
CA ARG A 887 -3.06 15.64 -30.39
C ARG A 887 -3.08 16.93 -31.23
N ALA A 888 -4.19 17.65 -31.24
CA ALA A 888 -4.31 18.88 -32.01
C ALA A 888 -3.38 19.98 -31.48
N ASP A 889 -3.24 20.09 -30.17
CA ASP A 889 -2.36 21.07 -29.51
C ASP A 889 -0.88 20.75 -29.75
N ILE A 890 -0.47 19.48 -29.68
CA ILE A 890 0.90 19.03 -30.03
C ILE A 890 1.20 19.31 -31.50
N ASP A 891 0.33 18.88 -32.43
CA ASP A 891 0.51 19.10 -33.87
C ASP A 891 0.62 20.60 -34.20
N ARG A 892 -0.14 21.43 -33.48
CA ARG A 892 -0.15 22.89 -33.63
C ARG A 892 1.17 23.52 -33.20
N TRP A 893 1.74 23.15 -32.06
CA TRP A 893 2.83 23.92 -31.44
C TRP A 893 4.22 23.30 -31.53
N SER A 894 4.36 21.99 -31.77
CA SER A 894 5.68 21.33 -31.76
C SER A 894 6.64 21.86 -32.83
N ALA A 895 6.19 22.21 -34.02
CA ALA A 895 7.08 22.74 -35.06
C ALA A 895 7.54 24.19 -34.76
N PRO A 896 6.64 25.15 -34.45
CA PRO A 896 7.04 26.51 -34.10
C PRO A 896 7.93 26.59 -32.85
N VAL A 897 7.63 25.82 -31.80
CA VAL A 897 8.44 25.82 -30.57
C VAL A 897 9.84 25.26 -30.81
N ARG A 898 9.97 24.19 -31.60
CA ARG A 898 11.29 23.67 -32.02
C ARG A 898 12.08 24.67 -32.86
N GLU A 899 11.40 25.56 -33.58
CA GLU A 899 12.08 26.62 -34.33
C GLU A 899 12.68 27.68 -33.39
N LEU A 900 11.97 28.06 -32.32
CA LEU A 900 12.43 29.02 -31.32
C LEU A 900 13.69 28.56 -30.57
N THR A 901 13.81 27.26 -30.35
CA THR A 901 14.81 26.66 -29.46
C THR A 901 15.97 25.99 -30.20
N ARG A 902 15.97 26.06 -31.54
CA ARG A 902 16.96 25.36 -32.39
C ARG A 902 18.39 25.83 -32.13
N GLY A 903 19.28 24.88 -31.86
CA GLY A 903 20.72 25.14 -31.70
C GLY A 903 21.13 25.69 -30.33
N LEU A 904 20.20 25.78 -29.38
CA LEU A 904 20.46 26.20 -28.00
C LEU A 904 20.84 25.00 -27.12
N SER A 905 21.68 25.22 -26.10
CA SER A 905 21.94 24.23 -25.04
C SER A 905 20.69 23.95 -24.18
N ALA A 906 20.69 22.88 -23.37
CA ALA A 906 19.53 22.55 -22.51
C ALA A 906 19.08 23.73 -21.63
N ASN A 907 20.01 24.41 -20.93
CA ASN A 907 19.69 25.54 -20.07
C ASN A 907 19.17 26.76 -20.86
N GLU A 908 19.73 27.03 -22.03
CA GLU A 908 19.25 28.10 -22.91
C GLU A 908 17.86 27.77 -23.48
N ARG A 909 17.60 26.51 -23.82
CA ARG A 909 16.26 26.05 -24.25
C ARG A 909 15.23 26.23 -23.15
N ILE A 910 15.54 25.83 -21.91
CA ILE A 910 14.62 26.01 -20.78
C ILE A 910 14.28 27.50 -20.61
N ASN A 911 15.29 28.37 -20.55
CA ASN A 911 15.07 29.79 -20.34
C ASN A 911 14.37 30.46 -21.53
N GLY A 912 14.68 30.05 -22.76
CA GLY A 912 14.05 30.55 -23.99
C GLY A 912 12.64 30.02 -24.24
N SER A 913 12.21 29.00 -23.50
CA SER A 913 10.90 28.35 -23.69
C SER A 913 9.77 28.97 -22.87
N PHE A 914 10.08 29.87 -21.92
CA PHE A 914 9.04 30.58 -21.18
C PHE A 914 8.22 31.46 -22.14
N GLY A 915 6.91 31.21 -22.20
CA GLY A 915 5.99 31.85 -23.14
C GLY A 915 6.09 31.33 -24.58
N ALA A 916 6.83 30.26 -24.84
CA ALA A 916 7.04 29.75 -26.20
C ALA A 916 5.73 29.27 -26.85
N LEU A 917 4.82 28.68 -26.08
CA LEU A 917 3.51 28.28 -26.61
C LEU A 917 2.67 29.48 -27.03
N ALA A 918 2.69 30.56 -26.22
CA ALA A 918 2.01 31.81 -26.56
C ALA A 918 2.58 32.43 -27.85
N LEU A 919 3.91 32.48 -27.97
CA LEU A 919 4.59 32.99 -29.16
C LEU A 919 4.33 32.13 -30.40
N ALA A 920 4.30 30.81 -30.24
CA ALA A 920 3.91 29.88 -31.30
C ALA A 920 2.47 30.14 -31.74
N ASP A 921 1.56 30.40 -30.80
CA ASP A 921 0.16 30.68 -31.11
C ASP A 921 -0.02 31.99 -31.88
N ILE A 922 0.64 33.07 -31.45
CA ILE A 922 0.67 34.36 -32.16
C ILE A 922 1.20 34.17 -33.57
N ALA A 923 2.30 33.44 -33.73
CA ALA A 923 2.91 33.22 -35.04
C ALA A 923 1.95 32.52 -36.01
N LEU A 924 1.18 31.54 -35.53
CA LEU A 924 0.18 30.85 -36.33
C LEU A 924 -1.03 31.73 -36.65
N GLN A 925 -1.52 32.52 -35.69
CA GLN A 925 -2.66 33.43 -35.89
C GLN A 925 -2.35 34.52 -36.92
N GLU A 926 -1.14 35.08 -36.85
CA GLU A 926 -0.70 36.18 -37.72
C GLU A 926 0.06 35.70 -38.97
N ASN A 927 0.06 34.39 -39.24
CA ASN A 927 0.69 33.76 -40.40
C ASN A 927 2.17 34.18 -40.60
N THR A 928 2.94 34.18 -39.52
CA THR A 928 4.38 34.51 -39.47
C THR A 928 5.19 33.36 -38.86
N THR A 929 6.51 33.53 -38.72
CA THR A 929 7.38 32.54 -38.07
C THR A 929 7.47 32.80 -36.56
N ALA A 930 7.65 31.76 -35.76
CA ALA A 930 7.81 31.93 -34.31
C ALA A 930 9.02 32.79 -33.94
N PRO A 931 10.20 32.65 -34.59
CA PRO A 931 11.32 33.57 -34.38
C PRO A 931 10.99 35.04 -34.68
N ALA A 932 10.17 35.32 -35.70
CA ALA A 932 9.75 36.69 -36.02
C ALA A 932 8.79 37.25 -34.96
N ALA A 933 7.79 36.46 -34.54
CA ALA A 933 6.90 36.84 -33.44
C ALA A 933 7.69 37.08 -32.14
N ALA A 934 8.66 36.22 -31.81
CA ALA A 934 9.53 36.38 -30.66
C ALA A 934 10.45 37.60 -30.75
N ALA A 935 10.96 37.93 -31.95
CA ALA A 935 11.75 39.13 -32.18
C ALA A 935 10.93 40.40 -31.92
N LEU A 936 9.73 40.47 -32.48
CA LEU A 936 8.82 41.59 -32.25
C LEU A 936 8.40 41.70 -30.78
N TYR A 937 8.07 40.58 -30.15
CA TYR A 937 7.75 40.52 -28.72
C TYR A 937 8.88 41.14 -27.88
N ARG A 938 10.14 40.79 -28.17
CA ARG A 938 11.31 41.39 -27.49
C ARG A 938 11.46 42.88 -27.81
N GLU A 939 11.34 43.29 -29.06
CA GLU A 939 11.47 44.71 -29.44
C GLU A 939 10.39 45.58 -28.78
N LEU A 940 9.14 45.13 -28.77
CA LEU A 940 8.04 45.82 -28.07
C LEU A 940 8.25 45.80 -26.55
N SER A 941 8.72 44.69 -25.99
CA SER A 941 9.01 44.60 -24.56
C SER A 941 10.10 45.59 -24.14
N VAL A 942 11.14 45.79 -24.97
CA VAL A 942 12.19 46.77 -24.72
C VAL A 942 11.65 48.19 -24.91
N ALA A 943 10.86 48.44 -25.96
CA ALA A 943 10.25 49.74 -26.22
C ALA A 943 9.33 50.21 -25.09
N LEU A 944 8.67 49.28 -24.40
CA LEU A 944 7.75 49.55 -23.30
C LEU A 944 8.38 49.36 -21.91
N ASP A 945 9.68 49.05 -21.83
CA ASP A 945 10.40 48.75 -20.59
C ASP A 945 9.72 47.64 -19.75
N LEU A 946 9.15 46.63 -20.41
CA LEU A 946 8.35 45.56 -19.80
C LEU A 946 9.15 44.31 -19.43
N GLY A 947 10.46 44.26 -19.67
CA GLY A 947 11.28 43.05 -19.50
C GLY A 947 11.09 42.34 -18.16
N ASP A 948 11.35 43.04 -17.05
CA ASP A 948 11.17 42.46 -15.70
C ASP A 948 9.69 42.18 -15.35
N VAL A 949 8.75 42.96 -15.90
CA VAL A 949 7.32 42.78 -15.64
C VAL A 949 6.83 41.48 -16.27
N LEU A 950 7.23 41.22 -17.51
CA LEU A 950 6.89 40.00 -18.25
C LEU A 950 7.69 38.79 -17.76
N GLY A 951 8.91 39.02 -17.25
CA GLY A 951 9.71 37.99 -16.58
C GLY A 951 9.09 37.48 -15.26
N GLY A 952 8.08 38.16 -14.72
CA GLY A 952 7.42 37.81 -13.48
C GLY A 952 8.02 38.51 -12.27
N VAL A 953 7.27 38.55 -11.18
CA VAL A 953 7.75 39.09 -9.90
C VAL A 953 8.27 37.93 -9.06
N GLU A 954 9.52 38.03 -8.62
CA GLU A 954 10.02 37.20 -7.53
C GLU A 954 9.21 37.51 -6.28
N VAL A 955 8.30 36.60 -5.95
CA VAL A 955 7.55 36.69 -4.71
C VAL A 955 8.50 36.33 -3.57
N ALA A 956 8.58 37.21 -2.56
CA ALA A 956 9.51 37.04 -1.45
C ALA A 956 9.31 35.69 -0.74
N ALA A 957 10.41 35.12 -0.24
CA ALA A 957 10.33 33.94 0.62
C ALA A 957 9.44 34.24 1.84
N GLY A 958 8.42 33.41 2.06
CA GLY A 958 7.43 33.60 3.12
C GLY A 958 6.25 34.52 2.76
N ALA A 959 6.07 34.89 1.49
CA ALA A 959 4.83 35.53 1.06
C ALA A 959 3.63 34.61 1.28
N SER A 960 2.50 35.23 1.58
CA SER A 960 1.25 34.51 1.80
C SER A 960 0.73 33.89 0.49
N HIS A 961 -0.07 32.83 0.62
CA HIS A 961 -0.85 32.25 -0.47
C HIS A 961 -1.49 33.31 -1.38
N TRP A 962 -2.14 34.31 -0.78
CA TRP A 962 -2.89 35.34 -1.49
C TRP A 962 -2.00 36.29 -2.30
N GLU A 963 -0.79 36.57 -1.81
CA GLU A 963 0.19 37.37 -2.56
C GLU A 963 0.76 36.58 -3.75
N VAL A 964 1.03 35.29 -3.57
CA VAL A 964 1.46 34.40 -4.65
C VAL A 964 0.37 34.29 -5.72
N MET A 965 -0.85 33.93 -5.33
CA MET A 965 -1.99 33.84 -6.24
C MET A 965 -2.29 35.17 -6.94
N GLY A 966 -2.32 36.27 -6.19
CA GLY A 966 -2.58 37.59 -6.73
C GLY A 966 -1.55 38.00 -7.77
N SER A 967 -0.27 37.78 -7.47
CA SER A 967 0.84 38.09 -8.40
C SER A 967 0.78 37.22 -9.65
N ALA A 968 0.57 35.91 -9.51
CA ALA A 968 0.45 34.98 -10.63
C ALA A 968 -0.78 35.26 -11.51
N ALA A 969 -1.89 35.71 -10.92
CA ALA A 969 -3.10 36.07 -11.65
C ALA A 969 -2.88 37.35 -12.48
N VAL A 970 -2.28 38.38 -11.88
CA VAL A 970 -2.00 39.66 -12.56
C VAL A 970 -0.93 39.49 -13.64
N HIS A 971 0.15 38.77 -13.34
CA HIS A 971 1.23 38.48 -14.31
C HIS A 971 0.72 37.75 -15.55
N ALA A 972 -0.16 36.76 -15.36
CA ALA A 972 -0.76 36.06 -16.50
C ALA A 972 -1.70 36.94 -17.34
N ARG A 973 -2.43 37.90 -16.73
CA ARG A 973 -3.21 38.88 -17.50
C ARG A 973 -2.31 39.83 -18.27
N LEU A 974 -1.21 40.29 -17.64
CA LEU A 974 -0.20 41.13 -18.27
C LEU A 974 0.41 40.46 -19.49
N THR A 975 0.85 39.21 -19.35
CA THR A 975 1.45 38.44 -20.46
C THR A 975 0.45 38.16 -21.58
N ALA A 976 -0.81 37.82 -21.26
CA ALA A 976 -1.87 37.67 -22.25
C ALA A 976 -2.18 38.99 -23.00
N ARG A 977 -2.32 40.11 -22.29
CA ARG A 977 -2.56 41.43 -22.91
C ARG A 977 -1.37 41.89 -23.75
N PHE A 978 -0.16 41.59 -23.30
CA PHE A 978 1.02 41.91 -24.08
C PHE A 978 1.10 41.04 -25.34
N ALA A 979 0.72 39.76 -25.27
CA ALA A 979 0.55 38.91 -26.45
C ALA A 979 -0.48 39.49 -27.44
N ASP A 980 -1.64 39.96 -26.96
CA ASP A 980 -2.64 40.63 -27.80
C ASP A 980 -2.07 41.88 -28.49
N LEU A 981 -1.24 42.66 -27.78
CA LEU A 981 -0.56 43.82 -28.35
C LEU A 981 0.40 43.43 -29.47
N VAL A 982 1.18 42.37 -29.27
CA VAL A 982 2.13 41.85 -30.26
C VAL A 982 1.39 41.34 -31.50
N SER A 983 0.27 40.62 -31.31
CA SER A 983 -0.61 40.16 -32.40
C SER A 983 -1.13 41.36 -33.21
N GLY A 984 -1.69 42.36 -32.53
CA GLY A 984 -2.21 43.56 -33.18
C GLY A 984 -1.16 44.37 -33.96
N ALA A 985 0.10 44.35 -33.52
CA ALA A 985 1.20 44.99 -34.24
C ALA A 985 1.61 44.21 -35.51
N LEU A 986 1.56 42.87 -35.51
CA LEU A 986 1.93 42.04 -36.66
C LEU A 986 0.98 42.17 -37.86
N GLY A 987 -0.29 42.52 -37.62
CA GLY A 987 -1.29 42.72 -38.68
C GLY A 987 -0.91 43.80 -39.72
N GLU A 988 0.11 44.62 -39.47
CA GLU A 988 0.58 45.70 -40.36
C GLU A 988 1.81 45.35 -41.23
N GLY A 989 2.40 44.14 -41.09
CA GLY A 989 3.66 43.72 -41.76
C GLY A 989 4.73 43.29 -40.75
N VAL A 990 5.98 43.04 -41.17
CA VAL A 990 7.07 42.60 -40.24
C VAL A 990 8.23 43.59 -40.15
N GLU A 991 8.55 44.34 -41.22
CA GLU A 991 9.72 45.21 -41.26
C GLU A 991 9.37 46.64 -40.79
N GLY A 992 10.02 47.12 -39.70
CA GLY A 992 9.80 48.47 -39.17
C GLY A 992 8.49 48.67 -38.37
N VAL A 993 7.77 47.58 -38.07
CA VAL A 993 6.46 47.56 -37.40
C VAL A 993 6.45 48.32 -36.08
N VAL A 994 7.48 48.15 -35.25
CA VAL A 994 7.53 48.82 -33.93
C VAL A 994 7.55 50.33 -34.08
N GLU A 995 8.29 50.87 -35.05
CA GLU A 995 8.37 52.32 -35.26
C GLU A 995 7.08 52.87 -35.89
N LEU A 996 6.44 52.11 -36.79
CA LEU A 996 5.12 52.44 -37.33
C LEU A 996 4.05 52.46 -36.23
N TRP A 997 4.02 51.42 -35.40
CA TRP A 997 3.11 51.31 -34.26
C TRP A 997 3.33 52.42 -33.24
N LYS A 998 4.59 52.77 -32.91
CA LYS A 998 4.92 53.91 -32.04
C LYS A 998 4.42 55.23 -32.62
N ALA A 999 4.63 55.45 -33.92
CA ALA A 999 4.18 56.66 -34.61
C ALA A 999 2.65 56.78 -34.65
N ALA A 1000 1.94 55.66 -34.71
CA ALA A 1000 0.48 55.60 -34.65
C ALA A 1000 -0.09 55.82 -33.24
N ASN A 1001 0.69 55.57 -32.17
CA ASN A 1001 0.21 55.59 -30.77
C ASN A 1001 0.97 56.57 -29.83
N PRO A 1002 1.29 57.83 -30.22
CA PRO A 1002 2.22 58.67 -29.48
C PRO A 1002 1.73 59.09 -28.09
N GLU A 1003 0.44 59.42 -27.93
CA GLU A 1003 -0.11 59.85 -26.63
C GLU A 1003 -0.22 58.69 -25.64
N ALA A 1004 -0.73 57.53 -26.10
CA ALA A 1004 -0.85 56.33 -25.28
C ALA A 1004 0.53 55.80 -24.86
N LEU A 1005 1.50 55.81 -25.76
CA LEU A 1005 2.88 55.42 -25.49
C LEU A 1005 3.56 56.36 -24.48
N HIS A 1006 3.36 57.68 -24.62
CA HIS A 1006 3.92 58.65 -23.67
C HIS A 1006 3.39 58.41 -22.25
N ARG A 1007 2.08 58.19 -22.12
CA ARG A 1007 1.44 57.88 -20.83
C ARG A 1007 2.00 56.59 -20.22
N PHE A 1008 2.08 55.52 -21.01
CA PHE A 1008 2.60 54.23 -20.53
C PHE A 1008 4.07 54.32 -20.11
N THR A 1009 4.90 54.99 -20.90
CA THR A 1009 6.34 55.17 -20.60
C THR A 1009 6.55 56.02 -19.35
N ALA A 1010 5.72 57.05 -19.14
CA ALA A 1010 5.75 57.86 -17.92
C ALA A 1010 5.40 57.05 -16.67
N LEU A 1011 4.38 56.17 -16.77
CA LEU A 1011 4.04 55.22 -15.71
C LEU A 1011 5.24 54.30 -15.41
N MET A 1012 5.80 53.65 -16.44
CA MET A 1012 6.91 52.72 -16.25
C MET A 1012 8.11 53.40 -15.61
N THR A 1013 8.44 54.62 -16.03
CA THR A 1013 9.49 55.44 -15.39
C THR A 1013 9.21 55.65 -13.89
N SER A 1014 7.93 55.90 -13.52
CA SER A 1014 7.52 56.05 -12.12
C SER A 1014 7.61 54.73 -11.34
N VAL A 1015 7.19 53.61 -11.94
CA VAL A 1015 7.30 52.27 -11.36
C VAL A 1015 8.77 51.95 -11.07
N ARG A 1016 9.68 52.16 -12.04
CA ARG A 1016 11.13 51.95 -11.86
C ARG A 1016 11.73 52.80 -10.75
N ARG A 1017 11.35 54.07 -10.68
CA ARG A 1017 11.83 54.97 -9.60
C ARG A 1017 11.35 54.57 -8.21
N SER A 1018 10.26 53.82 -8.11
CA SER A 1018 9.65 53.42 -6.84
C SER A 1018 10.25 52.14 -6.23
N GLY A 1019 11.26 51.53 -6.85
CA GLY A 1019 11.92 50.33 -6.37
C GLY A 1019 11.31 49.02 -6.90
N ALA A 1020 11.38 47.94 -6.12
CA ALA A 1020 10.97 46.60 -6.51
C ALA A 1020 9.49 46.53 -6.95
N LEU A 1021 9.19 45.63 -7.89
CA LEU A 1021 7.82 45.36 -8.33
C LEU A 1021 7.05 44.62 -7.23
N ASP A 1022 5.81 45.03 -6.99
CA ASP A 1022 4.86 44.36 -6.09
C ASP A 1022 3.53 44.14 -6.84
N THR A 1023 2.61 43.38 -6.25
CA THR A 1023 1.32 43.07 -6.87
C THR A 1023 0.51 44.33 -7.22
N ALA A 1024 0.60 45.39 -6.41
CA ALA A 1024 -0.14 46.63 -6.65
C ALA A 1024 0.41 47.40 -7.87
N LYS A 1025 1.74 47.44 -8.00
CA LYS A 1025 2.41 47.99 -9.19
C LYS A 1025 2.07 47.18 -10.43
N LEU A 1026 2.09 45.84 -10.34
CA LEU A 1026 1.67 44.98 -11.45
C LEU A 1026 0.22 45.27 -11.87
N CYS A 1027 -0.72 45.41 -10.93
CA CYS A 1027 -2.10 45.77 -11.25
C CYS A 1027 -2.20 47.12 -11.97
N THR A 1028 -1.36 48.08 -11.59
CA THR A 1028 -1.34 49.40 -12.22
C THR A 1028 -0.79 49.31 -13.65
N VAL A 1029 0.29 48.56 -13.86
CA VAL A 1029 0.86 48.30 -15.20
C VAL A 1029 -0.16 47.54 -16.07
N ASP A 1030 -0.87 46.56 -15.50
CA ASP A 1030 -1.90 45.77 -16.18
C ASP A 1030 -3.03 46.66 -16.71
N ALA A 1031 -3.56 47.55 -15.86
CA ALA A 1031 -4.63 48.48 -16.23
C ALA A 1031 -4.20 49.47 -17.33
N GLU A 1032 -2.96 49.94 -17.29
CA GLU A 1032 -2.42 50.87 -18.28
C GLU A 1032 -2.09 50.17 -19.62
N LEU A 1033 -1.60 48.93 -19.56
CA LEU A 1033 -1.38 48.10 -20.74
C LEU A 1033 -2.69 47.80 -21.47
N GLU A 1034 -3.78 47.56 -20.73
CA GLU A 1034 -5.12 47.37 -21.32
C GLU A 1034 -5.56 48.55 -22.18
N LEU A 1035 -5.31 49.77 -21.70
CA LEU A 1035 -5.67 50.99 -22.43
C LEU A 1035 -4.82 51.15 -23.69
N LEU A 1036 -3.56 50.74 -23.65
CA LEU A 1036 -2.66 50.70 -24.80
C LEU A 1036 -3.16 49.70 -25.86
N VAL A 1037 -3.56 48.49 -25.45
CA VAL A 1037 -4.12 47.44 -26.34
C VAL A 1037 -5.42 47.90 -27.01
N ARG A 1038 -6.33 48.54 -26.25
CA ARG A 1038 -7.59 49.09 -26.78
C ARG A 1038 -7.35 50.23 -27.78
N GLY A 1039 -6.31 51.04 -27.56
CA GLY A 1039 -5.91 52.09 -28.50
C GLY A 1039 -5.45 51.53 -29.83
N ALA A 1040 -4.60 50.49 -29.80
CA ALA A 1040 -4.04 49.86 -31.00
C ALA A 1040 -5.11 49.18 -31.90
N SER A 1041 -6.10 48.53 -31.30
CA SER A 1041 -7.17 47.81 -32.03
C SER A 1041 -8.19 48.73 -32.72
N SER A 1042 -8.23 50.02 -32.39
CA SER A 1042 -9.16 50.99 -32.99
C SER A 1042 -8.79 51.45 -34.42
N PHE A 1043 -7.57 51.17 -34.89
CA PHE A 1043 -7.07 51.63 -36.19
C PHE A 1043 -7.26 50.66 -37.35
N SER A 1044 -7.56 49.37 -37.11
CA SER A 1044 -7.87 48.40 -38.18
C SER A 1044 -9.11 48.77 -39.01
N SER A 1045 -9.96 49.70 -38.53
CA SER A 1045 -11.11 50.23 -39.27
C SER A 1045 -10.87 51.57 -39.98
N ALA A 1046 -9.70 52.18 -39.81
CA ALA A 1046 -9.41 53.51 -40.32
C ALA A 1046 -8.51 53.47 -41.56
N ALA A 1047 -9.16 53.62 -42.72
CA ALA A 1047 -8.65 54.04 -44.02
C ALA A 1047 -8.15 52.96 -44.99
N LEU A 1048 -9.05 52.56 -45.90
CA LEU A 1048 -8.73 52.66 -47.32
C LEU A 1048 -9.45 53.90 -47.87
N PRO A 1049 -8.76 55.01 -48.15
CA PRO A 1049 -9.23 55.96 -49.15
C PRO A 1049 -9.13 55.27 -50.51
N SER A 1050 -10.23 55.26 -51.24
CA SER A 1050 -10.24 54.86 -52.65
C SER A 1050 -9.35 55.81 -53.46
N GLU A 1051 -8.26 55.30 -54.02
CA GLU A 1051 -7.71 55.70 -55.32
C GLU A 1051 -6.92 54.56 -55.96
#